data_AF-A0A0M9F2E1-F1
#
_entry.id   AF-A0A0M9F2E1-F1
#
_cell.length_a   1.000
_cell.length_b   1.000
_cell.length_c   1.000
_cell.angle_alpha   90.00
_cell.angle_beta   90.00
_cell.angle_gamma   90.00
#
_symmetry.space_group_name_H-M   'P 1'
#
loop_
_entity.id
_entity.type
_entity.pdbx_description
1 polymer ?
#
loop_
_entity_poly.entity_id
_entity_poly.type
_entity_poly.pdbx_seq_one_letter_code
_entity_poly.pdbx_strand_id
1 'polypeptide(L)'
;MASRVSPLMTLLATIFLFATNVFAISAVLGVDLGTEYIKATLVKPGIPLEIVLTKDSRRKETSAVCFKPSRNGPQKGEYPERAYGADAMALAARFPSDVYPNLKTILGLTTEDSVVKEYAARHPALQLQSHPARNTAAFKSKSFTEEQEAWMVEELLAMELQSIQKNAEVAAGDGSIIRSIVLTVPPFYTIDEKRAVQTAAELAGLKVLGLLSDGLSVGLNYATTREFPNVSNGSKPEHNIIFDMGAGSTKATVMKFQGRTIKDIGKFNKTVQEVHVVGAAWDRTLGGDALNYLIVDDMVKKFVESKSAQKASVAAESVKAHGRAIAKLTNQVGKIRHVLSANQNTGASFEGLYEDIDFKYKISRAEFEEMAAEHAERITVVINDALKAANLDIIDIDSIILHGGASRTPFVQKVLEKLSGSADKIRSNVNSDEAAVFGAGFRAAELSPSFRVKEIRISEPGFYSSGVKWETKGKAHHQRLWSAVSPQGAAPKELTFTNGEDFTATFYQQIGSDEKDVKVLTTKNLTATIAAIKQKYPSCVESEIQFKLGVKLSNENGEVQIAKAAVECEAEVKEGLVDGVKNLFGFGKKDQKPLKEGSEGSEEEMKDDKSSSSTTSSESSTASEADSASSGSVEEVKPEVKKREIVGIPVEVTVEDLGIPSLTKAEISASKDRLKSFAASDKARLQREEALNQLEAFTYKIRDLLEGDAFIEASSEKERAKLANLSSETSDWLYADGAEATKEVLKSKLKVLKDLVAPIQKRVEESEKRPELITSLKESLERVSEFLDKIKEQIAEHESWHKSASESASASSSTESSSTDAAGEKATGDFDGLEDEDSAAATARKMEDVIKEKGPIPPLYTLEDLKEASDLYKSTQDWLNELEPKQAKLAANVDPVLLIKDLKAKRDKLEKVSMEVALKGARKVEEKNRQAKKAAKEAKKSKGKKSKTTSGDASQEPIQLNAEDFMKDGEIDKEQLEKLINNMKKENENKDEGEKKQTHDEL
;
A
#
# COMPACT_ATOMS: atom_id res chain seq x y z
N MET A 1 43.25 10.69 16.56
CA MET A 1 42.54 11.99 16.60
C MET A 1 41.06 11.70 16.47
N ALA A 2 40.19 12.27 17.31
CA ALA A 2 38.74 12.17 17.13
C ALA A 2 38.25 13.44 16.43
N SER A 3 37.68 13.31 15.23
CA SER A 3 37.04 14.45 14.56
C SER A 3 35.76 14.82 15.30
N ARG A 4 35.66 16.08 15.76
CA ARG A 4 34.42 16.60 16.32
C ARG A 4 33.42 16.82 15.18
N VAL A 5 32.46 15.90 15.04
CA VAL A 5 31.32 16.09 14.15
C VAL A 5 30.63 17.41 14.51
N SER A 6 30.46 18.29 13.54
CA SER A 6 29.83 19.60 13.76
C SER A 6 28.39 19.42 14.28
N PRO A 7 27.90 20.26 15.22
CA PRO A 7 26.50 20.23 15.62
C PRO A 7 25.52 20.31 14.45
N LEU A 8 25.88 21.02 13.38
CA LEU A 8 25.10 21.07 12.14
C LEU A 8 25.08 19.73 11.39
N MET A 9 26.18 18.96 11.41
CA MET A 9 26.22 17.60 10.86
C MET A 9 25.44 16.61 11.73
N THR A 10 25.50 16.74 13.06
CA THR A 10 24.66 15.95 13.96
C THR A 10 23.17 16.26 13.77
N LEU A 11 22.82 17.53 13.57
CA LEU A 11 21.45 17.97 13.27
C LEU A 11 20.99 17.52 11.88
N LEU A 12 21.83 17.61 10.86
CA LEU A 12 21.51 17.09 9.52
C LEU A 12 21.36 15.57 9.55
N ALA A 13 22.21 14.84 10.28
CA ALA A 13 22.11 13.39 10.43
C ALA A 13 20.83 12.98 11.18
N THR A 14 20.43 13.68 12.25
CA THR A 14 19.15 13.40 12.91
C THR A 14 17.96 13.80 12.04
N ILE A 15 18.00 14.92 11.31
CA ILE A 15 16.97 15.28 10.33
C ILE A 15 16.86 14.21 9.23
N PHE A 16 17.97 13.66 8.73
CA PHE A 16 17.95 12.56 7.75
C PHE A 16 17.37 11.26 8.35
N LEU A 17 17.72 10.94 9.60
CA LEU A 17 17.15 9.80 10.34
C LEU A 17 15.65 9.97 10.61
N PHE A 18 15.16 11.19 10.86
CA PHE A 18 13.72 11.44 11.02
C PHE A 18 12.99 11.50 9.67
N ALA A 19 13.56 12.13 8.64
CA ALA A 19 12.97 12.20 7.30
C ALA A 19 12.80 10.81 6.65
N THR A 20 13.79 9.92 6.81
CA THR A 20 13.69 8.53 6.35
C THR A 20 12.64 7.71 7.10
N ASN A 21 12.27 8.08 8.32
CA ASN A 21 11.14 7.49 9.06
C ASN A 21 9.78 8.11 8.68
N VAL A 22 9.73 9.38 8.26
CA VAL A 22 8.48 10.05 7.83
C VAL A 22 7.97 9.55 6.47
N PHE A 23 8.87 9.12 5.57
CA PHE A 23 8.50 8.51 4.28
C PHE A 23 8.41 6.98 4.30
N ALA A 24 8.37 6.36 5.48
CA ALA A 24 8.02 4.95 5.61
C ALA A 24 6.51 4.74 5.35
N ILE A 25 6.13 4.68 4.06
CA ILE A 25 4.78 4.34 3.61
C ILE A 25 4.47 2.92 4.11
N SER A 26 3.74 2.83 5.23
CA SER A 26 3.36 1.56 5.85
C SER A 26 2.26 0.88 5.05
N ALA A 27 2.65 0.28 3.93
CA ALA A 27 1.84 -0.73 3.27
C ALA A 27 1.84 -2.01 4.14
N VAL A 28 0.66 -2.50 4.48
CA VAL A 28 0.47 -3.70 5.31
C VAL A 28 -0.43 -4.71 4.60
N LEU A 29 -0.19 -5.99 4.86
CA LEU A 29 -0.96 -7.10 4.32
C LEU A 29 -1.86 -7.75 5.37
N GLY A 30 -3.10 -8.04 4.98
CA GLY A 30 -3.91 -9.08 5.62
C GLY A 30 -4.02 -10.27 4.69
N VAL A 31 -3.59 -11.46 5.12
CA VAL A 31 -3.55 -12.67 4.29
C VAL A 31 -4.44 -13.75 4.89
N ASP A 32 -5.42 -14.20 4.11
CA ASP A 32 -6.10 -15.45 4.33
C ASP A 32 -5.26 -16.60 3.75
N LEU A 33 -4.57 -17.30 4.64
CA LEU A 33 -3.75 -18.46 4.31
C LEU A 33 -4.66 -19.69 4.21
N GLY A 34 -5.47 -19.81 3.16
CA GLY A 34 -6.32 -20.99 2.97
C GLY A 34 -5.54 -22.23 2.51
N THR A 35 -6.11 -23.43 2.68
CA THR A 35 -5.47 -24.69 2.27
C THR A 35 -5.36 -24.84 0.75
N GLU A 36 -6.44 -24.61 -0.01
CA GLU A 36 -6.44 -24.69 -1.49
C GLU A 36 -6.13 -23.33 -2.13
N TYR A 37 -6.45 -22.22 -1.45
CA TYR A 37 -6.26 -20.87 -1.97
C TYR A 37 -5.70 -19.93 -0.92
N ILE A 38 -4.67 -19.18 -1.27
CA ILE A 38 -4.18 -18.05 -0.49
C ILE A 38 -4.78 -16.76 -1.08
N LYS A 39 -5.21 -15.85 -0.22
CA LYS A 39 -5.80 -14.56 -0.61
C LYS A 39 -5.15 -13.46 0.21
N ALA A 40 -4.90 -12.31 -0.40
CA ALA A 40 -4.27 -11.18 0.29
C ALA A 40 -5.07 -9.90 0.08
N THR A 41 -5.04 -9.02 1.08
CA THR A 41 -5.51 -7.64 1.01
C THR A 41 -4.37 -6.69 1.31
N LEU A 42 -4.32 -5.59 0.56
CA LEU A 42 -3.39 -4.49 0.76
C LEU A 42 -4.10 -3.35 1.49
N VAL A 43 -3.40 -2.72 2.44
CA VAL A 43 -3.76 -1.41 2.96
C VAL A 43 -2.54 -0.50 2.89
N LYS A 44 -2.64 0.63 2.20
CA LYS A 44 -1.58 1.63 1.99
C LYS A 44 -2.22 3.03 2.05
N PRO A 45 -1.59 4.07 2.64
CA PRO A 45 -2.15 5.43 2.59
C PRO A 45 -2.44 5.87 1.14
N GLY A 46 -3.69 6.28 0.88
CA GLY A 46 -4.19 6.62 -0.46
C GLY A 46 -4.84 5.48 -1.24
N ILE A 47 -4.69 4.22 -0.81
CA ILE A 47 -5.35 3.04 -1.38
C ILE A 47 -6.32 2.48 -0.32
N PRO A 48 -7.60 2.23 -0.64
CA PRO A 48 -8.51 1.59 0.30
C PRO A 48 -8.12 0.13 0.57
N LEU A 49 -8.78 -0.52 1.52
CA LEU A 49 -8.59 -1.95 1.80
C LEU A 49 -9.08 -2.77 0.60
N GLU A 50 -8.15 -3.27 -0.22
CA GLU A 50 -8.44 -3.96 -1.49
C GLU A 50 -7.77 -5.33 -1.59
N ILE A 51 -8.33 -6.21 -2.42
CA ILE A 51 -7.76 -7.54 -2.71
C ILE A 51 -6.53 -7.38 -3.62
N VAL A 52 -5.42 -7.97 -3.20
CA VAL A 52 -4.24 -8.17 -4.05
C VAL A 52 -4.60 -9.19 -5.13
N LEU A 53 -4.56 -8.78 -6.39
CA LEU A 53 -4.79 -9.67 -7.52
C LEU A 53 -3.53 -10.48 -7.83
N THR A 54 -3.72 -11.68 -8.39
CA THR A 54 -2.63 -12.42 -9.04
C THR A 54 -2.21 -11.72 -10.34
N LYS A 55 -1.06 -12.11 -10.92
CA LYS A 55 -0.62 -11.64 -12.25
C LYS A 55 -1.67 -11.86 -13.38
N ASP A 56 -2.57 -12.83 -13.20
CA ASP A 56 -3.65 -13.15 -14.15
C ASP A 56 -4.99 -12.52 -13.71
N SER A 57 -4.94 -11.42 -12.94
CA SER A 57 -6.07 -10.66 -12.41
C SER A 57 -7.06 -11.45 -11.53
N ARG A 58 -6.62 -12.56 -10.91
CA ARG A 58 -7.49 -13.39 -10.04
C ARG A 58 -7.51 -12.86 -8.61
N ARG A 59 -8.66 -12.99 -7.94
CA ARG A 59 -8.88 -12.54 -6.55
C ARG A 59 -8.42 -13.54 -5.47
N LYS A 60 -7.80 -14.63 -5.89
CA LYS A 60 -7.21 -15.68 -5.05
C LYS A 60 -6.15 -16.43 -5.86
N GLU A 61 -5.04 -16.76 -5.23
CA GLU A 61 -4.01 -17.65 -5.79
C GLU A 61 -4.22 -19.07 -5.26
N THR A 62 -3.89 -20.10 -6.03
CA THR A 62 -3.91 -21.48 -5.51
C THR A 62 -2.71 -21.68 -4.56
N SER A 63 -2.85 -22.44 -3.47
CA SER A 63 -1.71 -22.77 -2.61
C SER A 63 -0.88 -23.89 -3.25
N ALA A 64 0.14 -23.51 -4.00
CA ALA A 64 1.11 -24.40 -4.60
C ALA A 64 2.39 -23.67 -5.01
N VAL A 65 3.53 -24.34 -4.89
CA VAL A 65 4.80 -23.94 -5.54
C VAL A 65 5.33 -25.09 -6.38
N CYS A 66 6.00 -24.79 -7.49
CA CYS A 66 6.62 -25.77 -8.37
C CYS A 66 8.07 -25.41 -8.67
N PHE A 67 8.95 -26.41 -8.66
CA PHE A 67 10.26 -26.34 -9.28
C PHE A 67 10.19 -27.03 -10.64
N LYS A 68 10.23 -26.25 -11.73
CA LYS A 68 10.15 -26.75 -13.10
C LYS A 68 11.53 -27.29 -13.50
N PRO A 69 11.70 -28.61 -13.74
CA PRO A 69 13.00 -29.19 -14.02
C PRO A 69 13.66 -28.56 -15.26
N SER A 70 14.96 -28.29 -15.17
CA SER A 70 15.76 -27.81 -16.31
C SER A 70 15.81 -28.86 -17.42
N ARG A 71 15.80 -28.40 -18.68
CA ARG A 71 15.94 -29.27 -19.87
C ARG A 71 17.25 -30.06 -19.87
N ASN A 72 18.31 -29.47 -19.30
CA ASN A 72 19.67 -29.98 -19.33
C ASN A 72 20.05 -30.68 -18.00
N GLY A 73 19.05 -31.04 -17.19
CA GLY A 73 19.22 -31.63 -15.85
C GLY A 73 19.57 -30.59 -14.77
N PRO A 74 19.58 -31.00 -13.49
CA PRO A 74 19.99 -30.13 -12.39
C PRO A 74 21.50 -29.90 -12.41
N GLN A 75 21.94 -28.64 -12.30
CA GLN A 75 23.37 -28.27 -12.24
C GLN A 75 23.72 -27.61 -10.90
N LYS A 76 24.99 -27.75 -10.49
CA LYS A 76 25.47 -27.24 -9.20
C LYS A 76 25.60 -25.72 -9.20
N GLY A 77 24.72 -25.06 -8.43
CA GLY A 77 24.68 -23.60 -8.30
C GLY A 77 23.63 -22.92 -9.18
N GLU A 78 22.99 -23.67 -10.09
CA GLU A 78 21.80 -23.22 -10.81
C GLU A 78 20.53 -23.44 -9.98
N TYR A 79 19.45 -22.75 -10.35
CA TYR A 79 18.12 -22.90 -9.78
C TYR A 79 17.11 -23.19 -10.91
N PRO A 80 16.20 -24.17 -10.74
CA PRO A 80 15.11 -24.42 -11.68
C PRO A 80 14.10 -23.27 -11.67
N GLU A 81 13.31 -23.10 -12.73
CA GLU A 81 12.27 -22.06 -12.75
C GLU A 81 11.20 -22.32 -11.68
N ARG A 82 10.78 -21.28 -10.95
CA ARG A 82 9.60 -21.35 -10.08
C ARG A 82 8.32 -20.96 -10.81
N ALA A 83 7.30 -21.80 -10.63
CA ALA A 83 5.91 -21.46 -10.91
C ALA A 83 5.10 -21.50 -9.60
N TYR A 84 4.03 -20.72 -9.53
CA TYR A 84 3.18 -20.58 -8.35
C TYR A 84 1.72 -20.89 -8.66
N GLY A 85 0.99 -21.32 -7.64
CA GLY A 85 -0.46 -21.50 -7.63
C GLY A 85 -1.03 -22.16 -8.88
N ALA A 86 -1.82 -21.41 -9.66
CA ALA A 86 -2.48 -21.94 -10.85
C ALA A 86 -1.50 -22.57 -11.88
N ASP A 87 -0.32 -21.98 -12.08
CA ASP A 87 0.69 -22.49 -13.00
C ASP A 87 1.42 -23.71 -12.43
N ALA A 88 1.71 -23.71 -11.13
CA ALA A 88 2.28 -24.87 -10.43
C ALA A 88 1.35 -26.09 -10.57
N MET A 89 0.04 -25.90 -10.35
CA MET A 89 -0.95 -26.97 -10.49
C MET A 89 -1.18 -27.43 -11.93
N ALA A 90 -1.01 -26.56 -12.93
CA ALA A 90 -1.01 -26.94 -14.34
C ALA A 90 0.15 -27.90 -14.68
N LEU A 91 1.27 -27.81 -13.95
CA LEU A 91 2.45 -28.67 -14.13
C LEU A 91 2.37 -30.00 -13.34
N ALA A 92 1.43 -30.18 -12.41
CA ALA A 92 1.38 -31.34 -11.50
C ALA A 92 1.40 -32.71 -12.22
N ALA A 93 0.68 -32.84 -13.34
CA ALA A 93 0.66 -34.09 -14.12
C ALA A 93 1.89 -34.29 -15.03
N ARG A 94 2.77 -33.29 -15.14
CA ARG A 94 4.02 -33.34 -15.91
C ARG A 94 5.24 -33.52 -15.00
N PHE A 95 5.26 -32.85 -13.85
CA PHE A 95 6.35 -32.86 -12.88
C PHE A 95 5.85 -33.23 -11.46
N PRO A 96 5.23 -34.41 -11.26
CA PRO A 96 4.56 -34.76 -10.00
C PRO A 96 5.48 -34.90 -8.79
N SER A 97 6.81 -34.93 -8.98
CA SER A 97 7.82 -34.95 -7.92
C SER A 97 8.26 -33.57 -7.43
N ASP A 98 7.81 -32.50 -8.09
CA ASP A 98 8.33 -31.14 -7.92
C ASP A 98 7.22 -30.08 -7.97
N VAL A 99 5.98 -30.47 -7.69
CA VAL A 99 4.82 -29.58 -7.46
C VAL A 99 4.28 -29.86 -6.07
N TYR A 100 4.24 -28.83 -5.22
CA TYR A 100 3.96 -28.92 -3.79
C TYR A 100 2.64 -28.21 -3.47
N PRO A 101 1.48 -28.88 -3.57
CA PRO A 101 0.17 -28.29 -3.28
C PRO A 101 -0.15 -28.27 -1.78
N ASN A 102 -1.08 -27.39 -1.39
CA ASN A 102 -1.82 -27.40 -0.12
C ASN A 102 -0.96 -27.49 1.16
N LEU A 103 0.30 -27.01 1.09
CA LEU A 103 1.36 -27.20 2.10
C LEU A 103 0.99 -26.78 3.53
N LYS A 104 -0.01 -25.89 3.69
CA LYS A 104 -0.51 -25.46 5.02
C LYS A 104 -0.77 -26.65 5.96
N THR A 105 -1.37 -27.75 5.48
CA THR A 105 -1.85 -28.84 6.37
C THR A 105 -0.74 -29.57 7.13
N ILE A 106 0.48 -29.58 6.58
CA ILE A 106 1.68 -30.26 7.12
C ILE A 106 2.71 -29.30 7.72
N LEU A 107 2.46 -27.99 7.68
CA LEU A 107 3.33 -26.96 8.21
C LEU A 107 3.52 -27.14 9.74
N GLY A 108 4.77 -27.27 10.19
CA GLY A 108 5.06 -27.47 11.61
C GLY A 108 4.65 -28.84 12.17
N LEU A 109 4.39 -29.85 11.32
CA LEU A 109 4.14 -31.23 11.75
C LEU A 109 5.37 -32.13 11.50
N THR A 110 5.53 -33.16 12.33
CA THR A 110 6.60 -34.16 12.19
C THR A 110 6.23 -35.21 11.14
N THR A 111 7.23 -35.87 10.55
CA THR A 111 6.98 -36.96 9.57
C THR A 111 6.21 -38.15 10.14
N GLU A 112 6.14 -38.26 11.47
CA GLU A 112 5.36 -39.30 12.14
C GLU A 112 3.86 -38.99 12.27
N ASP A 113 3.45 -37.74 12.07
CA ASP A 113 2.05 -37.33 12.17
C ASP A 113 1.20 -37.97 11.06
N SER A 114 -0.01 -38.43 11.43
CA SER A 114 -1.00 -39.00 10.52
C SER A 114 -1.35 -38.10 9.32
N VAL A 115 -1.40 -36.78 9.50
CA VAL A 115 -1.71 -35.81 8.44
C VAL A 115 -0.56 -35.72 7.43
N VAL A 116 0.69 -35.84 7.88
CA VAL A 116 1.88 -35.84 7.01
C VAL A 116 1.99 -37.16 6.24
N LYS A 117 1.70 -38.29 6.90
CA LYS A 117 1.63 -39.61 6.26
C LYS A 117 0.51 -39.70 5.23
N GLU A 118 -0.66 -39.14 5.52
CA GLU A 118 -1.77 -39.05 4.56
C GLU A 118 -1.41 -38.13 3.37
N TYR A 119 -0.78 -36.98 3.62
CA TYR A 119 -0.29 -36.10 2.55
C TYR A 119 0.70 -36.83 1.62
N ALA A 120 1.66 -37.57 2.18
CA ALA A 120 2.61 -38.35 1.39
C ALA A 120 1.95 -39.45 0.56
N ALA A 121 0.96 -40.16 1.12
CA ALA A 121 0.19 -41.17 0.40
C ALA A 121 -0.66 -40.57 -0.74
N ARG A 122 -1.14 -39.33 -0.56
CA ARG A 122 -1.89 -38.55 -1.58
C ARG A 122 -0.97 -37.95 -2.66
N HIS A 123 0.32 -37.75 -2.38
CA HIS A 123 1.31 -37.15 -3.28
C HIS A 123 2.59 -38.00 -3.42
N PRO A 124 2.49 -39.27 -3.87
CA PRO A 124 3.53 -40.30 -3.73
C PRO A 124 4.81 -40.08 -4.55
N ALA A 125 4.82 -39.10 -5.45
CA ALA A 125 6.01 -38.72 -6.21
C ALA A 125 6.88 -37.66 -5.48
N LEU A 126 6.34 -36.99 -4.45
CA LEU A 126 7.09 -36.07 -3.61
C LEU A 126 7.95 -36.86 -2.61
N GLN A 127 9.25 -36.59 -2.61
CA GLN A 127 10.19 -37.28 -1.72
C GLN A 127 10.18 -36.63 -0.33
N LEU A 128 9.22 -37.03 0.52
CA LEU A 128 9.19 -36.64 1.93
C LEU A 128 10.45 -37.12 2.66
N GLN A 129 11.04 -36.23 3.45
CA GLN A 129 12.15 -36.49 4.37
C GLN A 129 11.89 -35.76 5.71
N SER A 130 12.55 -36.21 6.78
CA SER A 130 12.51 -35.55 8.09
C SER A 130 13.63 -34.51 8.18
N HIS A 131 13.33 -33.29 8.63
CA HIS A 131 14.35 -32.27 8.86
C HIS A 131 15.31 -32.70 10.00
N PRO A 132 16.65 -32.77 9.78
CA PRO A 132 17.56 -33.47 10.70
C PRO A 132 17.50 -33.03 12.17
N ALA A 133 17.32 -31.73 12.44
CA ALA A 133 17.27 -31.18 13.79
C ALA A 133 15.84 -31.02 14.37
N ARG A 134 14.79 -31.21 13.55
CA ARG A 134 13.40 -30.84 13.90
C ARG A 134 12.38 -31.97 13.74
N ASN A 135 12.73 -33.02 12.99
CA ASN A 135 11.84 -34.11 12.55
C ASN A 135 10.58 -33.67 11.80
N THR A 136 10.48 -32.39 11.42
CA THR A 136 9.40 -31.82 10.61
C THR A 136 9.47 -32.32 9.17
N ALA A 137 8.33 -32.23 8.46
CA ALA A 137 8.29 -32.50 7.03
C ALA A 137 9.22 -31.57 6.23
N ALA A 138 10.01 -32.17 5.34
CA ALA A 138 10.82 -31.49 4.32
C ALA A 138 10.80 -32.31 3.02
N PHE A 139 11.14 -31.71 1.88
CA PHE A 139 11.05 -32.39 0.57
C PHE A 139 12.34 -32.34 -0.24
N LYS A 140 12.76 -33.51 -0.74
CA LYS A 140 13.86 -33.65 -1.70
C LYS A 140 13.34 -33.47 -3.14
N SER A 141 13.60 -32.31 -3.72
CA SER A 141 13.26 -32.03 -5.13
C SER A 141 14.20 -32.79 -6.09
N LYS A 142 13.69 -33.20 -7.25
CA LYS A 142 14.50 -33.78 -8.36
C LYS A 142 15.02 -32.73 -9.32
N SER A 143 14.57 -31.49 -9.17
CA SER A 143 15.03 -30.31 -9.93
C SER A 143 16.34 -29.70 -9.41
N PHE A 144 16.96 -30.32 -8.40
CA PHE A 144 18.26 -29.97 -7.83
C PHE A 144 19.18 -31.19 -7.75
N THR A 145 20.48 -30.97 -7.53
CA THR A 145 21.46 -32.06 -7.42
C THR A 145 21.33 -32.83 -6.10
N GLU A 146 21.84 -34.06 -6.04
CA GLU A 146 21.65 -34.95 -4.89
C GLU A 146 22.31 -34.44 -3.60
N GLU A 147 23.23 -33.49 -3.66
CA GLU A 147 23.85 -32.86 -2.49
C GLU A 147 23.04 -31.70 -1.90
N GLN A 148 22.03 -31.16 -2.61
CA GLN A 148 21.20 -30.07 -2.07
C GLN A 148 20.30 -30.55 -0.93
N GLU A 149 20.24 -29.80 0.16
CA GLU A 149 19.39 -30.09 1.31
C GLU A 149 17.91 -30.09 0.95
N ALA A 150 17.12 -30.93 1.62
CA ALA A 150 15.66 -30.95 1.45
C ALA A 150 15.06 -29.58 1.81
N TRP A 151 14.04 -29.17 1.08
CA TRP A 151 13.34 -27.90 1.33
C TRP A 151 12.38 -28.06 2.51
N MET A 152 12.48 -27.18 3.51
CA MET A 152 11.50 -27.13 4.60
C MET A 152 10.14 -26.67 4.10
N VAL A 153 9.04 -27.12 4.71
CA VAL A 153 7.70 -26.61 4.40
C VAL A 153 7.63 -25.10 4.66
N GLU A 154 8.34 -24.59 5.67
CA GLU A 154 8.50 -23.17 5.94
C GLU A 154 9.21 -22.40 4.82
N GLU A 155 10.20 -22.99 4.15
CA GLU A 155 10.88 -22.37 2.99
C GLU A 155 9.97 -22.34 1.76
N LEU A 156 9.26 -23.44 1.47
CA LEU A 156 8.33 -23.53 0.33
C LEU A 156 7.19 -22.52 0.49
N LEU A 157 6.58 -22.45 1.68
CA LEU A 157 5.55 -21.45 1.99
C LEU A 157 6.12 -20.01 1.97
N ALA A 158 7.37 -19.80 2.37
CA ALA A 158 8.01 -18.49 2.22
C ALA A 158 8.11 -18.05 0.76
N MET A 159 8.25 -18.96 -0.21
CA MET A 159 8.21 -18.63 -1.65
C MET A 159 6.81 -18.20 -2.09
N GLU A 160 5.76 -18.87 -1.63
CA GLU A 160 4.36 -18.46 -1.90
C GLU A 160 4.07 -17.08 -1.31
N LEU A 161 4.51 -16.82 -0.06
CA LEU A 161 4.38 -15.52 0.59
C LEU A 161 5.19 -14.41 -0.12
N GLN A 162 6.39 -14.71 -0.64
CA GLN A 162 7.16 -13.78 -1.49
C GLN A 162 6.44 -13.46 -2.82
N SER A 163 5.77 -14.44 -3.43
CA SER A 163 4.96 -14.24 -4.64
C SER A 163 3.78 -13.30 -4.37
N ILE A 164 3.08 -13.51 -3.26
CA ILE A 164 1.97 -12.65 -2.79
C ILE A 164 2.46 -11.24 -2.43
N GLN A 165 3.57 -11.14 -1.69
CA GLN A 165 4.22 -9.86 -1.39
C GLN A 165 4.55 -9.11 -2.68
N LYS A 166 5.09 -9.80 -3.71
CA LYS A 166 5.46 -9.13 -4.96
C LYS A 166 4.26 -8.64 -5.76
N ASN A 167 3.18 -9.43 -5.81
CA ASN A 167 1.91 -8.99 -6.41
C ASN A 167 1.33 -7.77 -5.68
N ALA A 168 1.44 -7.75 -4.34
CA ALA A 168 0.99 -6.62 -3.53
C ALA A 168 1.86 -5.36 -3.69
N GLU A 169 3.17 -5.50 -3.88
CA GLU A 169 4.06 -4.38 -4.20
C GLU A 169 3.75 -3.78 -5.59
N VAL A 170 3.39 -4.62 -6.57
CA VAL A 170 2.90 -4.14 -7.88
C VAL A 170 1.57 -3.40 -7.73
N ALA A 171 0.61 -3.96 -6.98
CA ALA A 171 -0.68 -3.30 -6.70
C ALA A 171 -0.53 -2.00 -5.88
N ALA A 172 0.54 -1.87 -5.08
CA ALA A 172 0.86 -0.66 -4.34
C ALA A 172 1.50 0.43 -5.22
N GLY A 173 2.02 0.11 -6.41
CA GLY A 173 2.78 1.03 -7.27
C GLY A 173 4.22 1.28 -6.81
N ASP A 174 5.03 1.84 -7.69
CA ASP A 174 6.50 1.88 -7.56
C ASP A 174 7.04 2.52 -6.27
N GLY A 175 8.23 2.06 -5.87
CA GLY A 175 8.88 2.43 -4.60
C GLY A 175 8.24 1.84 -3.35
N SER A 176 7.08 1.20 -3.44
CA SER A 176 6.43 0.52 -2.31
C SER A 176 7.18 -0.76 -1.92
N ILE A 177 7.50 -0.91 -0.64
CA ILE A 177 8.08 -2.13 -0.07
C ILE A 177 7.20 -2.61 1.08
N ILE A 178 6.74 -3.85 1.02
CA ILE A 178 5.81 -4.41 2.01
C ILE A 178 6.58 -5.25 3.03
N ARG A 179 6.41 -4.95 4.32
CA ARG A 179 7.20 -5.57 5.41
C ARG A 179 6.39 -6.10 6.59
N SER A 180 5.08 -5.89 6.62
CA SER A 180 4.23 -6.22 7.79
C SER A 180 2.96 -6.96 7.36
N ILE A 181 2.61 -8.03 8.07
CA ILE A 181 1.55 -8.96 7.70
C ILE A 181 0.71 -9.42 8.91
N VAL A 182 -0.60 -9.61 8.71
CA VAL A 182 -1.48 -10.43 9.56
C VAL A 182 -1.90 -11.66 8.77
N LEU A 183 -1.89 -12.84 9.41
CA LEU A 183 -2.16 -14.14 8.78
C LEU A 183 -3.33 -14.86 9.45
N THR A 184 -4.18 -15.53 8.66
CA THR A 184 -5.22 -16.41 9.20
C THR A 184 -4.68 -17.80 9.58
N VAL A 185 -5.06 -18.27 10.76
CA VAL A 185 -4.75 -19.61 11.26
C VAL A 185 -6.04 -20.30 11.74
N PRO A 186 -6.18 -21.62 11.60
CA PRO A 186 -7.32 -22.31 12.18
C PRO A 186 -7.18 -22.34 13.71
N PRO A 187 -8.29 -22.43 14.46
CA PRO A 187 -8.27 -22.51 15.94
C PRO A 187 -7.47 -23.70 16.48
N PHE A 188 -7.28 -24.75 15.66
CA PHE A 188 -6.53 -25.96 16.00
C PHE A 188 -5.02 -25.89 15.78
N TYR A 189 -4.45 -24.73 15.48
CA TYR A 189 -2.99 -24.59 15.41
C TYR A 189 -2.39 -24.50 16.81
N THR A 190 -1.56 -25.48 17.12
CA THR A 190 -0.70 -25.53 18.31
C THR A 190 0.35 -24.41 18.30
N ILE A 191 1.06 -24.19 19.41
CA ILE A 191 2.12 -23.17 19.45
C ILE A 191 3.22 -23.45 18.41
N ASP A 192 3.61 -24.71 18.20
CA ASP A 192 4.66 -25.06 17.22
C ASP A 192 4.25 -24.76 15.77
N GLU A 193 2.99 -25.00 15.41
CA GLU A 193 2.47 -24.67 14.08
C GLU A 193 2.37 -23.16 13.85
N LYS A 194 1.99 -22.39 14.89
CA LYS A 194 1.99 -20.92 14.85
C LYS A 194 3.40 -20.37 14.70
N ARG A 195 4.38 -20.94 15.40
CA ARG A 195 5.81 -20.63 15.20
C ARG A 195 6.24 -20.93 13.77
N ALA A 196 5.85 -22.08 13.19
CA ALA A 196 6.17 -22.41 11.80
C ALA A 196 5.58 -21.40 10.79
N VAL A 197 4.36 -20.88 11.04
CA VAL A 197 3.80 -19.74 10.27
C VAL A 197 4.64 -18.47 10.43
N GLN A 198 5.06 -18.14 11.66
CA GLN A 198 5.93 -16.99 11.94
C GLN A 198 7.32 -17.15 11.28
N THR A 199 7.88 -18.37 11.25
CA THR A 199 9.13 -18.71 10.55
C THR A 199 9.01 -18.56 9.04
N ALA A 200 7.93 -19.07 8.42
CA ALA A 200 7.71 -18.91 6.98
C ALA A 200 7.58 -17.43 6.59
N ALA A 201 6.89 -16.62 7.40
CA ALA A 201 6.81 -15.17 7.22
C ALA A 201 8.18 -14.49 7.39
N GLU A 202 8.97 -14.86 8.40
CA GLU A 202 10.33 -14.34 8.59
C GLU A 202 11.25 -14.68 7.41
N LEU A 203 11.20 -15.91 6.90
CA LEU A 203 11.97 -16.34 5.71
C LEU A 203 11.53 -15.59 4.44
N ALA A 204 10.25 -15.23 4.34
CA ALA A 204 9.74 -14.32 3.30
C ALA A 204 10.19 -12.85 3.50
N GLY A 205 10.77 -12.49 4.64
CA GLY A 205 11.17 -11.12 4.98
C GLY A 205 10.03 -10.24 5.53
N LEU A 206 8.93 -10.87 5.95
CA LEU A 206 7.73 -10.23 6.49
C LEU A 206 7.69 -10.32 8.02
N LYS A 207 7.39 -9.20 8.69
CA LYS A 207 7.11 -9.17 10.12
C LYS A 207 5.63 -9.48 10.38
N VAL A 208 5.35 -10.54 11.12
CA VAL A 208 4.01 -10.80 11.65
C VAL A 208 3.63 -9.69 12.65
N LEU A 209 2.44 -9.10 12.48
CA LEU A 209 1.81 -8.21 13.45
C LEU A 209 0.84 -8.96 14.38
N GLY A 210 0.27 -10.06 13.86
CA GLY A 210 -0.56 -10.99 14.59
C GLY A 210 -1.04 -12.13 13.69
N LEU A 211 -1.33 -13.27 14.31
CA LEU A 211 -2.10 -14.37 13.75
C LEU A 211 -3.54 -14.22 14.26
N LEU A 212 -4.53 -14.41 13.40
CA LEU A 212 -5.95 -14.26 13.73
C LEU A 212 -6.68 -15.54 13.33
N SER A 213 -7.66 -16.01 14.12
CA SER A 213 -8.40 -17.21 13.72
C SER A 213 -9.25 -16.97 12.48
N ASP A 214 -9.35 -17.98 11.60
CA ASP A 214 -10.17 -17.91 10.38
C ASP A 214 -11.60 -17.39 10.68
N GLY A 215 -12.22 -17.92 11.74
CA GLY A 215 -13.57 -17.55 12.18
C GLY A 215 -13.68 -16.13 12.77
N LEU A 216 -12.73 -15.70 13.61
CA LEU A 216 -12.73 -14.31 14.12
C LEU A 216 -12.45 -13.31 12.99
N SER A 217 -11.68 -13.70 11.97
CA SER A 217 -11.44 -12.86 10.79
C SER A 217 -12.76 -12.58 10.04
N VAL A 218 -13.57 -13.63 9.80
CA VAL A 218 -14.92 -13.47 9.23
C VAL A 218 -15.83 -12.62 10.12
N GLY A 219 -15.80 -12.84 11.44
CA GLY A 219 -16.59 -12.08 12.41
C GLY A 219 -16.19 -10.59 12.49
N LEU A 220 -14.89 -10.29 12.42
CA LEU A 220 -14.37 -8.93 12.39
C LEU A 220 -14.81 -8.21 11.12
N ASN A 221 -14.73 -8.87 9.96
CA ASN A 221 -15.26 -8.33 8.70
C ASN A 221 -16.79 -8.05 8.79
N TYR A 222 -17.56 -9.00 9.32
CA TYR A 222 -19.01 -8.86 9.56
C TYR A 222 -19.34 -7.65 10.46
N ALA A 223 -18.46 -7.31 11.41
CA ALA A 223 -18.61 -6.16 12.31
C ALA A 223 -18.20 -4.80 11.71
N THR A 224 -17.47 -4.76 10.59
CA THR A 224 -17.02 -3.48 9.98
C THR A 224 -18.20 -2.62 9.54
N THR A 225 -19.16 -3.22 8.83
CA THR A 225 -20.31 -2.54 8.21
C THR A 225 -21.58 -2.51 9.07
N ARG A 226 -21.54 -3.10 10.27
CA ARG A 226 -22.73 -3.30 11.14
C ARG A 226 -22.65 -2.56 12.46
N GLU A 227 -23.82 -2.45 13.11
CA GLU A 227 -23.97 -2.10 14.52
C GLU A 227 -24.78 -3.18 15.21
N PHE A 228 -24.43 -3.50 16.46
CA PHE A 228 -25.02 -4.59 17.22
C PHE A 228 -25.83 -4.08 18.42
N PRO A 229 -26.75 -4.89 18.98
CA PRO A 229 -27.58 -4.48 20.11
C PRO A 229 -26.75 -3.99 21.29
N ASN A 230 -27.11 -2.84 21.87
CA ASN A 230 -26.29 -2.18 22.87
C ASN A 230 -26.57 -2.69 24.27
N VAL A 231 -25.67 -3.49 24.84
CA VAL A 231 -25.84 -4.08 26.17
C VAL A 231 -25.84 -3.04 27.30
N SER A 232 -25.30 -1.83 27.07
CA SER A 232 -25.42 -0.71 28.00
C SER A 232 -26.84 -0.16 28.10
N ASN A 233 -27.70 -0.48 27.13
CA ASN A 233 -29.12 -0.09 27.09
C ASN A 233 -30.04 -1.28 27.46
N GLY A 234 -29.49 -2.37 28.01
CA GLY A 234 -30.25 -3.57 28.40
C GLY A 234 -30.61 -4.52 27.25
N SER A 235 -30.15 -4.26 26.02
CA SER A 235 -30.36 -5.19 24.90
C SER A 235 -29.57 -6.48 25.08
N LYS A 236 -30.08 -7.61 24.58
CA LYS A 236 -29.33 -8.88 24.52
C LYS A 236 -28.28 -8.85 23.40
N PRO A 237 -27.10 -9.47 23.57
CA PRO A 237 -26.13 -9.66 22.50
C PRO A 237 -26.63 -10.64 21.42
N GLU A 238 -26.11 -10.50 20.20
CA GLU A 238 -26.34 -11.40 19.06
C GLU A 238 -25.30 -12.54 19.07
N HIS A 239 -25.73 -13.80 18.94
CA HIS A 239 -24.85 -14.97 18.89
C HIS A 239 -24.96 -15.68 17.54
N ASN A 240 -23.84 -15.80 16.82
CA ASN A 240 -23.80 -16.49 15.52
C ASN A 240 -22.73 -17.57 15.51
N ILE A 241 -22.95 -18.66 14.78
CA ILE A 241 -21.88 -19.60 14.42
C ILE A 241 -21.30 -19.18 13.08
N ILE A 242 -19.99 -18.89 13.02
CA ILE A 242 -19.27 -18.96 11.74
C ILE A 242 -19.00 -20.44 11.48
N PHE A 243 -19.62 -20.98 10.45
CA PHE A 243 -19.35 -22.35 9.97
C PHE A 243 -18.41 -22.27 8.77
N ASP A 244 -17.14 -22.57 8.98
CA ASP A 244 -16.14 -22.64 7.91
C ASP A 244 -15.90 -24.09 7.50
N MET A 245 -16.21 -24.41 6.24
CA MET A 245 -15.79 -25.67 5.62
C MET A 245 -14.87 -25.37 4.44
N GLY A 246 -13.57 -25.35 4.72
CA GLY A 246 -12.53 -25.12 3.73
C GLY A 246 -12.17 -26.38 2.93
N ALA A 247 -11.00 -26.36 2.28
CA ALA A 247 -10.48 -27.54 1.59
C ALA A 247 -9.90 -28.56 2.59
N GLY A 248 -9.01 -28.14 3.50
CA GLY A 248 -8.35 -29.07 4.44
C GLY A 248 -9.12 -29.39 5.72
N SER A 249 -10.06 -28.54 6.17
CA SER A 249 -10.66 -28.67 7.51
C SER A 249 -12.03 -27.98 7.65
N THR A 250 -12.76 -28.35 8.71
CA THR A 250 -14.09 -27.83 9.08
C THR A 250 -14.03 -27.24 10.48
N LYS A 251 -14.57 -26.03 10.71
CA LYS A 251 -14.69 -25.43 12.04
C LYS A 251 -16.06 -24.81 12.26
N ALA A 252 -16.51 -24.81 13.51
CA ALA A 252 -17.60 -23.98 13.99
C ALA A 252 -17.04 -23.04 15.07
N THR A 253 -17.17 -21.73 14.86
CA THR A 253 -16.75 -20.70 15.82
C THR A 253 -17.98 -19.93 16.29
N VAL A 254 -18.32 -20.06 17.57
CA VAL A 254 -19.42 -19.33 18.20
C VAL A 254 -18.96 -17.91 18.52
N MET A 255 -19.55 -16.95 17.83
CA MET A 255 -19.30 -15.53 17.94
C MET A 255 -20.39 -14.85 18.77
N LYS A 256 -19.99 -13.88 19.57
CA LYS A 256 -20.86 -12.97 20.31
C LYS A 256 -20.61 -11.54 19.88
N PHE A 257 -21.65 -10.89 19.38
CA PHE A 257 -21.64 -9.52 18.87
C PHE A 257 -22.48 -8.61 19.78
N GLN A 258 -21.94 -7.46 20.16
CA GLN A 258 -22.67 -6.49 21.00
C GLN A 258 -22.11 -5.06 20.84
N GLY A 259 -23.00 -4.07 20.93
CA GLY A 259 -22.60 -2.68 21.14
C GLY A 259 -22.41 -2.41 22.64
N ARG A 260 -21.47 -1.53 23.01
CA ARG A 260 -21.34 -0.99 24.38
C ARG A 260 -21.15 0.51 24.34
N THR A 261 -21.96 1.24 25.11
CA THR A 261 -21.74 2.68 25.37
C THR A 261 -20.56 2.85 26.33
N ILE A 262 -19.54 3.58 25.89
CA ILE A 262 -18.36 3.92 26.70
C ILE A 262 -18.37 5.42 27.00
N LYS A 263 -18.20 5.76 28.28
CA LYS A 263 -17.97 7.13 28.76
C LYS A 263 -16.47 7.42 28.67
N ASP A 264 -16.09 8.41 27.87
CA ASP A 264 -14.70 8.88 27.72
C ASP A 264 -14.61 10.28 28.32
N ILE A 265 -13.81 10.47 29.37
CA ILE A 265 -13.84 11.71 30.16
C ILE A 265 -13.37 12.89 29.28
N GLY A 266 -14.26 13.87 29.11
CA GLY A 266 -14.05 15.02 28.22
C GLY A 266 -14.49 14.83 26.76
N LYS A 267 -15.20 13.73 26.42
CA LYS A 267 -15.82 13.54 25.10
C LYS A 267 -17.27 13.04 25.22
N PHE A 268 -18.01 13.08 24.11
CA PHE A 268 -19.33 12.47 24.02
C PHE A 268 -19.26 10.94 24.19
N ASN A 269 -20.30 10.36 24.79
CA ASN A 269 -20.44 8.91 24.91
C ASN A 269 -20.41 8.25 23.53
N LYS A 270 -19.62 7.19 23.38
CA LYS A 270 -19.45 6.48 22.10
C LYS A 270 -19.92 5.03 22.24
N THR A 271 -20.76 4.57 21.32
CA THR A 271 -21.01 3.14 21.15
C THR A 271 -19.81 2.51 20.44
N VAL A 272 -19.17 1.54 21.09
CA VAL A 272 -18.11 0.71 20.50
C VAL A 272 -18.69 -0.67 20.22
N GLN A 273 -18.34 -1.25 19.07
CA GLN A 273 -18.77 -2.61 18.71
C GLN A 273 -17.76 -3.62 19.29
N GLU A 274 -18.25 -4.70 19.88
CA GLU A 274 -17.42 -5.78 20.43
C GLU A 274 -17.71 -7.11 19.72
N VAL A 275 -16.65 -7.88 19.48
CA VAL A 275 -16.68 -9.16 18.74
C VAL A 275 -15.90 -10.20 19.54
N HIS A 276 -16.60 -11.09 20.23
CA HIS A 276 -15.97 -12.09 21.10
C HIS A 276 -16.15 -13.49 20.51
N VAL A 277 -15.06 -14.25 20.36
CA VAL A 277 -15.16 -15.71 20.19
C VAL A 277 -15.45 -16.31 21.58
N VAL A 278 -16.60 -16.93 21.76
CA VAL A 278 -17.02 -17.51 23.05
C VAL A 278 -16.85 -19.04 23.11
N GLY A 279 -16.81 -19.71 21.96
CA GLY A 279 -16.49 -21.14 21.85
C GLY A 279 -16.06 -21.49 20.43
N ALA A 280 -15.28 -22.55 20.26
CA ALA A 280 -14.92 -23.07 18.94
C ALA A 280 -14.62 -24.57 19.03
N ALA A 281 -14.94 -25.29 17.96
CA ALA A 281 -14.52 -26.68 17.74
C ALA A 281 -14.30 -26.93 16.25
N TRP A 282 -13.70 -28.07 15.92
CA TRP A 282 -13.15 -28.33 14.59
C TRP A 282 -13.00 -29.83 14.31
N ASP A 283 -12.93 -30.13 13.01
CA ASP A 283 -12.38 -31.36 12.48
C ASP A 283 -11.20 -31.00 11.56
N ARG A 284 -10.01 -31.52 11.88
CA ARG A 284 -8.75 -31.16 11.19
C ARG A 284 -8.61 -31.83 9.82
N THR A 285 -9.31 -32.94 9.55
CA THR A 285 -9.15 -33.72 8.30
C THR A 285 -10.39 -33.70 7.41
N LEU A 286 -11.56 -33.31 7.95
CA LEU A 286 -12.78 -33.13 7.18
C LEU A 286 -12.77 -31.81 6.41
N GLY A 287 -12.77 -31.86 5.09
CA GLY A 287 -12.95 -30.68 4.24
C GLY A 287 -13.18 -31.05 2.78
N GLY A 288 -13.16 -30.04 1.90
CA GLY A 288 -13.27 -30.22 0.46
C GLY A 288 -12.27 -31.23 -0.13
N ASP A 289 -11.07 -31.36 0.44
CA ASP A 289 -10.06 -32.33 0.00
C ASP A 289 -10.44 -33.77 0.37
N ALA A 290 -10.93 -34.02 1.59
CA ALA A 290 -11.43 -35.35 1.96
C ALA A 290 -12.59 -35.79 1.03
N LEU A 291 -13.52 -34.86 0.75
CA LEU A 291 -14.61 -35.09 -0.20
C LEU A 291 -14.11 -35.27 -1.65
N ASN A 292 -13.02 -34.60 -2.04
CA ASN A 292 -12.37 -34.81 -3.33
C ASN A 292 -11.75 -36.22 -3.41
N TYR A 293 -11.13 -36.72 -2.34
CA TYR A 293 -10.46 -38.04 -2.34
C TYR A 293 -11.43 -39.23 -2.38
N LEU A 294 -12.64 -39.12 -1.84
CA LEU A 294 -13.73 -40.09 -2.09
C LEU A 294 -13.98 -40.28 -3.60
N ILE A 295 -13.94 -39.19 -4.38
CA ILE A 295 -14.11 -39.21 -5.83
C ILE A 295 -12.86 -39.78 -6.52
N VAL A 296 -11.65 -39.54 -5.99
CA VAL A 296 -10.40 -40.18 -6.49
C VAL A 296 -10.43 -41.69 -6.30
N ASP A 297 -10.93 -42.17 -5.15
CA ASP A 297 -11.03 -43.61 -4.88
C ASP A 297 -12.07 -44.30 -5.78
N ASP A 298 -13.24 -43.69 -5.99
CA ASP A 298 -14.23 -44.17 -6.97
C ASP A 298 -13.71 -44.08 -8.42
N MET A 299 -12.90 -43.08 -8.76
CA MET A 299 -12.19 -43.02 -10.05
C MET A 299 -11.21 -44.18 -10.23
N VAL A 300 -10.35 -44.45 -9.24
CA VAL A 300 -9.37 -45.56 -9.30
C VAL A 300 -10.10 -46.89 -9.39
N LYS A 301 -11.15 -47.10 -8.58
CA LYS A 301 -12.01 -48.29 -8.62
C LYS A 301 -12.64 -48.49 -10.00
N LYS A 302 -13.41 -47.52 -10.49
CA LYS A 302 -14.07 -47.60 -11.82
C LYS A 302 -13.07 -47.67 -12.98
N PHE A 303 -11.81 -47.25 -12.78
CA PHE A 303 -10.72 -47.45 -13.75
C PHE A 303 -10.24 -48.90 -13.78
N VAL A 304 -9.90 -49.52 -12.63
CA VAL A 304 -9.45 -50.93 -12.60
C VAL A 304 -10.56 -51.93 -12.92
N GLU A 305 -11.82 -51.56 -12.69
CA GLU A 305 -13.01 -52.30 -13.16
C GLU A 305 -13.23 -52.17 -14.69
N SER A 306 -12.49 -51.31 -15.39
CA SER A 306 -12.66 -51.11 -16.83
C SER A 306 -12.08 -52.27 -17.66
N LYS A 307 -12.75 -52.61 -18.77
CA LYS A 307 -12.35 -53.71 -19.67
C LYS A 307 -10.93 -53.59 -20.26
N SER A 308 -10.33 -52.39 -20.23
CA SER A 308 -8.97 -52.17 -20.70
C SER A 308 -7.96 -52.39 -19.57
N ALA A 309 -8.20 -51.81 -18.38
CA ALA A 309 -7.36 -52.03 -17.20
C ALA A 309 -7.34 -53.51 -16.75
N GLN A 310 -8.49 -54.19 -16.82
CA GLN A 310 -8.60 -55.63 -16.56
C GLN A 310 -7.75 -56.49 -17.51
N LYS A 311 -7.63 -56.11 -18.79
CA LYS A 311 -6.78 -56.81 -19.76
C LYS A 311 -5.28 -56.62 -19.49
N ALA A 312 -4.91 -55.47 -18.93
CA ALA A 312 -3.55 -55.14 -18.53
C ALA A 312 -3.23 -55.56 -17.08
N SER A 313 -4.17 -56.20 -16.36
CA SER A 313 -4.02 -56.62 -14.95
C SER A 313 -3.67 -55.48 -13.98
N VAL A 314 -4.15 -54.27 -14.23
CA VAL A 314 -3.79 -53.07 -13.45
C VAL A 314 -4.39 -53.13 -12.04
N ALA A 315 -3.54 -53.06 -11.01
CA ALA A 315 -3.94 -52.95 -9.61
C ALA A 315 -4.22 -51.49 -9.19
N ALA A 316 -5.13 -51.29 -8.25
CA ALA A 316 -5.49 -49.96 -7.75
C ALA A 316 -4.30 -49.28 -7.06
N GLU A 317 -3.48 -50.07 -6.37
CA GLU A 317 -2.28 -49.66 -5.64
C GLU A 317 -1.20 -49.13 -6.60
N SER A 318 -1.03 -49.76 -7.77
CA SER A 318 -0.11 -49.28 -8.82
C SER A 318 -0.56 -47.93 -9.38
N VAL A 319 -1.86 -47.74 -9.61
CA VAL A 319 -2.43 -46.47 -10.06
C VAL A 319 -2.26 -45.39 -8.98
N LYS A 320 -2.49 -45.75 -7.70
CA LYS A 320 -2.29 -44.86 -6.55
C LYS A 320 -0.84 -44.45 -6.37
N ALA A 321 0.13 -45.36 -6.53
CA ALA A 321 1.55 -45.04 -6.46
C ALA A 321 2.06 -44.21 -7.66
N HIS A 322 1.41 -44.30 -8.83
CA HIS A 322 1.84 -43.61 -10.04
C HIS A 322 1.45 -42.12 -10.03
N GLY A 323 2.36 -41.26 -9.55
CA GLY A 323 2.13 -39.82 -9.34
C GLY A 323 1.55 -39.06 -10.53
N ARG A 324 1.88 -39.40 -11.79
CA ARG A 324 1.27 -38.78 -12.99
C ARG A 324 -0.22 -39.14 -13.16
N ALA A 325 -0.64 -40.34 -12.77
CA ALA A 325 -2.04 -40.75 -12.80
C ALA A 325 -2.84 -40.06 -11.68
N ILE A 326 -2.36 -40.11 -10.43
CA ILE A 326 -3.04 -39.41 -9.32
C ILE A 326 -3.09 -37.90 -9.56
N ALA A 327 -2.02 -37.26 -10.03
CA ALA A 327 -2.05 -35.83 -10.38
C ALA A 327 -3.08 -35.51 -11.50
N LYS A 328 -3.28 -36.41 -12.49
CA LYS A 328 -4.38 -36.27 -13.47
C LYS A 328 -5.75 -36.31 -12.79
N LEU A 329 -6.00 -37.28 -11.90
CA LEU A 329 -7.29 -37.44 -11.21
C LEU A 329 -7.58 -36.27 -10.25
N THR A 330 -6.64 -35.96 -9.35
CA THR A 330 -6.77 -34.91 -8.32
C THR A 330 -7.02 -33.53 -8.95
N ASN A 331 -6.41 -33.22 -10.10
CA ASN A 331 -6.64 -31.97 -10.84
C ASN A 331 -8.06 -31.83 -11.47
N GLN A 332 -8.90 -32.89 -11.46
CA GLN A 332 -10.27 -32.84 -11.98
C GLN A 332 -11.35 -33.01 -10.91
N VAL A 333 -11.10 -33.75 -9.81
CA VAL A 333 -12.13 -34.01 -8.78
C VAL A 333 -12.71 -32.76 -8.14
N GLY A 334 -11.90 -31.71 -7.92
CA GLY A 334 -12.40 -30.42 -7.42
C GLY A 334 -13.43 -29.78 -8.36
N LYS A 335 -13.22 -29.86 -9.68
CA LYS A 335 -14.19 -29.38 -10.68
C LYS A 335 -15.45 -30.24 -10.68
N ILE A 336 -15.30 -31.56 -10.56
CA ILE A 336 -16.43 -32.51 -10.45
C ILE A 336 -17.29 -32.19 -9.22
N ARG A 337 -16.69 -32.01 -8.03
CA ARG A 337 -17.42 -31.65 -6.81
C ARG A 337 -18.14 -30.30 -6.93
N HIS A 338 -17.52 -29.30 -7.57
CA HIS A 338 -18.17 -28.02 -7.86
C HIS A 338 -19.34 -28.17 -8.85
N VAL A 339 -19.21 -28.96 -9.93
CA VAL A 339 -20.32 -29.24 -10.85
C VAL A 339 -21.44 -30.03 -10.16
N LEU A 340 -21.12 -31.04 -9.34
CA LEU A 340 -22.11 -31.80 -8.56
C LEU A 340 -22.87 -30.94 -7.54
N SER A 341 -22.33 -29.78 -7.14
CA SER A 341 -23.05 -28.85 -6.27
C SER A 341 -24.20 -28.13 -6.98
N ALA A 342 -24.09 -27.91 -8.30
CA ALA A 342 -25.14 -27.31 -9.13
C ALA A 342 -25.99 -28.38 -9.86
N ASN A 343 -25.34 -29.33 -10.54
CA ASN A 343 -25.95 -30.36 -11.38
C ASN A 343 -26.10 -31.71 -10.66
N GLN A 344 -26.98 -32.58 -11.17
CA GLN A 344 -27.22 -33.92 -10.60
C GLN A 344 -26.25 -35.00 -11.11
N ASN A 345 -25.55 -34.76 -12.22
CA ASN A 345 -24.65 -35.71 -12.87
C ASN A 345 -23.47 -34.98 -13.52
N THR A 346 -22.30 -35.60 -13.55
CA THR A 346 -21.12 -35.11 -14.29
C THR A 346 -20.17 -36.27 -14.63
N GLY A 347 -19.02 -35.95 -15.22
CA GLY A 347 -17.98 -36.91 -15.55
C GLY A 347 -16.70 -36.24 -16.04
N ALA A 348 -15.69 -37.06 -16.32
CA ALA A 348 -14.43 -36.64 -16.91
C ALA A 348 -13.95 -37.67 -17.94
N SER A 349 -12.96 -37.29 -18.76
CA SER A 349 -12.29 -38.21 -19.67
C SER A 349 -10.79 -37.92 -19.63
N PHE A 350 -9.99 -38.98 -19.56
CA PHE A 350 -8.55 -38.94 -19.38
C PHE A 350 -7.92 -39.78 -20.48
N GLU A 351 -7.28 -39.12 -21.44
CA GLU A 351 -6.45 -39.76 -22.44
C GLU A 351 -5.19 -40.32 -21.77
N GLY A 352 -4.85 -41.59 -22.03
CA GLY A 352 -3.70 -42.30 -21.47
C GLY A 352 -3.47 -42.07 -19.97
N LEU A 353 -4.43 -42.43 -19.13
CA LEU A 353 -4.39 -42.16 -17.68
C LEU A 353 -3.19 -42.86 -17.01
N TYR A 354 -3.03 -44.15 -17.32
CA TYR A 354 -2.03 -45.06 -16.77
C TYR A 354 -1.77 -46.14 -17.84
N GLU A 355 -0.51 -46.47 -18.13
CA GLU A 355 -0.09 -47.43 -19.18
C GLU A 355 -0.81 -47.23 -20.53
N ASP A 356 -0.95 -45.97 -20.95
CA ASP A 356 -1.65 -45.52 -22.16
C ASP A 356 -3.12 -45.99 -22.30
N ILE A 357 -3.75 -46.37 -21.18
CA ILE A 357 -5.17 -46.73 -21.11
C ILE A 357 -6.02 -45.47 -20.89
N ASP A 358 -6.95 -45.23 -21.81
CA ASP A 358 -7.97 -44.20 -21.68
C ASP A 358 -9.01 -44.52 -20.60
N PHE A 359 -9.41 -43.50 -19.83
CA PHE A 359 -10.45 -43.63 -18.80
C PHE A 359 -11.58 -42.61 -19.00
N LYS A 360 -12.83 -43.08 -18.89
CA LYS A 360 -14.02 -42.22 -18.94
C LYS A 360 -14.86 -42.40 -17.67
N TYR A 361 -14.79 -41.39 -16.82
CA TYR A 361 -15.45 -41.36 -15.51
C TYR A 361 -16.85 -40.73 -15.59
N LYS A 362 -17.77 -41.23 -14.75
CA LYS A 362 -19.11 -40.67 -14.53
C LYS A 362 -19.49 -40.81 -13.06
N ILE A 363 -20.21 -39.82 -12.53
CA ILE A 363 -20.76 -39.80 -11.19
C ILE A 363 -22.02 -38.93 -11.11
N SER A 364 -22.99 -39.38 -10.32
CA SER A 364 -24.18 -38.64 -9.91
C SER A 364 -24.01 -37.98 -8.54
N ARG A 365 -24.84 -36.98 -8.23
CA ARG A 365 -24.88 -36.39 -6.88
C ARG A 365 -25.29 -37.43 -5.83
N ALA A 366 -26.14 -38.40 -6.20
CA ALA A 366 -26.59 -39.45 -5.29
C ALA A 366 -25.43 -40.35 -4.85
N GLU A 367 -24.64 -40.90 -5.79
CA GLU A 367 -23.42 -41.68 -5.48
C GLU A 367 -22.44 -40.88 -4.60
N PHE A 368 -22.28 -39.58 -4.87
CA PHE A 368 -21.39 -38.72 -4.08
C PHE A 368 -21.92 -38.44 -2.67
N GLU A 369 -23.21 -38.15 -2.51
CA GLU A 369 -23.82 -37.95 -1.18
C GLU A 369 -23.86 -39.26 -0.37
N GLU A 370 -23.97 -40.41 -1.03
CA GLU A 370 -23.85 -41.75 -0.41
C GLU A 370 -22.43 -42.01 0.11
N MET A 371 -21.39 -41.82 -0.72
CA MET A 371 -19.99 -41.93 -0.28
C MET A 371 -19.61 -40.92 0.82
N ALA A 372 -20.28 -39.78 0.88
CA ALA A 372 -20.04 -38.73 1.87
C ALA A 372 -20.84 -38.90 3.18
N ALA A 373 -21.61 -39.99 3.37
CA ALA A 373 -22.50 -40.15 4.53
C ALA A 373 -21.79 -40.00 5.89
N GLU A 374 -20.70 -40.73 6.13
CA GLU A 374 -19.90 -40.63 7.37
C GLU A 374 -19.28 -39.23 7.57
N HIS A 375 -18.98 -38.54 6.46
CA HIS A 375 -18.44 -37.18 6.48
C HIS A 375 -19.52 -36.15 6.87
N ALA A 376 -20.80 -36.43 6.57
CA ALA A 376 -21.93 -35.59 6.97
C ALA A 376 -22.23 -35.68 8.48
N GLU A 377 -22.00 -36.82 9.12
CA GLU A 377 -22.18 -36.99 10.57
C GLU A 377 -21.15 -36.18 11.37
N ARG A 378 -19.88 -36.21 10.95
CA ARG A 378 -18.78 -35.45 11.57
C ARG A 378 -19.05 -33.94 11.66
N ILE A 379 -19.76 -33.36 10.68
CA ILE A 379 -20.19 -31.94 10.69
C ILE A 379 -21.05 -31.62 11.92
N THR A 380 -21.91 -32.55 12.34
CA THR A 380 -22.78 -32.39 13.52
C THR A 380 -21.96 -32.33 14.81
N VAL A 381 -20.92 -33.16 14.93
CA VAL A 381 -20.02 -33.18 16.10
C VAL A 381 -19.34 -31.83 16.27
N VAL A 382 -18.77 -31.27 15.19
CA VAL A 382 -18.07 -29.97 15.20
C VAL A 382 -18.96 -28.83 15.71
N ILE A 383 -20.25 -28.81 15.34
CA ILE A 383 -21.18 -27.76 15.80
C ILE A 383 -21.57 -27.96 17.28
N ASN A 384 -21.86 -29.20 17.67
CA ASN A 384 -22.26 -29.51 19.05
C ASN A 384 -21.11 -29.26 20.05
N ASP A 385 -19.87 -29.60 19.71
CA ASP A 385 -18.72 -29.31 20.58
C ASP A 385 -18.38 -27.81 20.62
N ALA A 386 -18.63 -27.04 19.56
CA ALA A 386 -18.47 -25.58 19.57
C ALA A 386 -19.51 -24.88 20.47
N LEU A 387 -20.76 -25.32 20.41
CA LEU A 387 -21.85 -24.89 21.30
C LEU A 387 -21.55 -25.22 22.77
N LYS A 388 -21.12 -26.45 23.04
CA LYS A 388 -20.68 -26.93 24.36
C LYS A 388 -19.47 -26.15 24.89
N ALA A 389 -18.51 -25.78 24.03
CA ALA A 389 -17.40 -24.92 24.41
C ALA A 389 -17.85 -23.48 24.76
N ALA A 390 -18.90 -22.98 24.10
CA ALA A 390 -19.52 -21.68 24.40
C ALA A 390 -20.47 -21.71 25.61
N ASN A 391 -20.88 -22.89 26.07
CA ASN A 391 -21.98 -23.09 27.03
C ASN A 391 -23.29 -22.42 26.55
N LEU A 392 -23.69 -22.72 25.31
CA LEU A 392 -24.94 -22.28 24.68
C LEU A 392 -25.60 -23.45 23.96
N ASP A 393 -26.93 -23.41 23.81
CA ASP A 393 -27.69 -24.37 23.00
C ASP A 393 -27.97 -23.82 21.59
N ILE A 394 -28.31 -24.70 20.62
CA ILE A 394 -28.63 -24.28 19.24
C ILE A 394 -29.87 -23.36 19.12
N ILE A 395 -30.68 -23.30 20.18
CA ILE A 395 -31.79 -22.35 20.30
C ILE A 395 -31.31 -20.92 20.54
N ASP A 396 -30.19 -20.72 21.24
CA ASP A 396 -29.61 -19.40 21.58
C ASP A 396 -28.89 -18.72 20.41
N ILE A 397 -28.64 -19.45 19.32
CA ILE A 397 -27.95 -18.97 18.12
C ILE A 397 -28.92 -18.24 17.19
N ASP A 398 -28.67 -16.98 16.90
CA ASP A 398 -29.44 -16.17 15.94
C ASP A 398 -29.24 -16.66 14.50
N SER A 399 -28.00 -16.96 14.09
CA SER A 399 -27.72 -17.53 12.76
C SER A 399 -26.43 -18.35 12.63
N ILE A 400 -26.38 -19.19 11.59
CA ILE A 400 -25.20 -19.90 11.11
C ILE A 400 -24.72 -19.22 9.82
N ILE A 401 -23.59 -18.52 9.88
CA ILE A 401 -22.98 -17.78 8.78
C ILE A 401 -22.00 -18.70 8.04
N LEU A 402 -22.21 -18.89 6.74
CA LEU A 402 -21.43 -19.81 5.92
C LEU A 402 -20.10 -19.20 5.46
N HIS A 403 -19.01 -19.94 5.66
CA HIS A 403 -17.67 -19.65 5.14
C HIS A 403 -17.03 -20.90 4.53
N GLY A 404 -15.97 -20.71 3.74
CA GLY A 404 -15.21 -21.79 3.13
C GLY A 404 -15.90 -22.42 1.91
N GLY A 405 -15.09 -22.90 0.96
CA GLY A 405 -15.58 -23.34 -0.36
C GLY A 405 -16.42 -24.63 -0.36
N ALA A 406 -16.27 -25.50 0.64
CA ALA A 406 -17.01 -26.76 0.73
C ALA A 406 -18.40 -26.61 1.39
N SER A 407 -18.67 -25.50 2.10
CA SER A 407 -20.00 -25.17 2.63
C SER A 407 -21.08 -25.01 1.55
N ARG A 408 -20.66 -24.84 0.30
CA ARG A 408 -21.50 -24.79 -0.91
C ARG A 408 -22.00 -26.17 -1.38
N THR A 409 -21.53 -27.26 -0.77
CA THR A 409 -21.91 -28.64 -1.14
C THR A 409 -23.32 -28.96 -0.60
N PRO A 410 -24.29 -29.43 -1.41
CA PRO A 410 -25.70 -29.50 -1.01
C PRO A 410 -25.98 -30.29 0.29
N PHE A 411 -25.35 -31.45 0.51
CA PHE A 411 -25.58 -32.22 1.75
C PHE A 411 -25.13 -31.48 3.01
N VAL A 412 -24.09 -30.64 2.92
CA VAL A 412 -23.59 -29.85 4.06
C VAL A 412 -24.69 -28.90 4.53
N GLN A 413 -25.36 -28.21 3.60
CA GLN A 413 -26.44 -27.28 3.94
C GLN A 413 -27.68 -28.02 4.49
N LYS A 414 -28.02 -29.22 3.97
CA LYS A 414 -29.06 -30.08 4.55
C LYS A 414 -28.76 -30.46 6.02
N VAL A 415 -27.49 -30.75 6.35
CA VAL A 415 -27.07 -31.03 7.73
C VAL A 415 -27.23 -29.78 8.61
N LEU A 416 -26.75 -28.62 8.15
CA LEU A 416 -26.89 -27.36 8.89
C LEU A 416 -28.34 -26.98 9.14
N GLU A 417 -29.22 -27.16 8.15
CA GLU A 417 -30.66 -26.89 8.23
C GLU A 417 -31.35 -27.82 9.24
N LYS A 418 -31.02 -29.12 9.20
CA LYS A 418 -31.52 -30.12 10.14
C LYS A 418 -31.10 -29.82 11.58
N LEU A 419 -29.90 -29.26 11.79
CA LEU A 419 -29.40 -28.88 13.11
C LEU A 419 -30.00 -27.55 13.61
N SER A 420 -30.12 -26.55 12.74
CA SER A 420 -30.67 -25.23 13.09
C SER A 420 -32.19 -25.23 13.27
N GLY A 421 -32.88 -26.26 12.76
CA GLY A 421 -34.34 -26.39 12.77
C GLY A 421 -35.08 -25.52 11.74
N SER A 422 -34.34 -24.71 10.97
CA SER A 422 -34.88 -23.92 9.85
C SER A 422 -33.76 -23.40 8.95
N ALA A 423 -33.99 -23.42 7.63
CA ALA A 423 -33.18 -22.73 6.64
C ALA A 423 -33.05 -21.22 6.94
N ASP A 424 -34.06 -20.62 7.59
CA ASP A 424 -34.05 -19.21 8.01
C ASP A 424 -33.02 -18.88 9.09
N LYS A 425 -32.32 -19.85 9.69
CA LYS A 425 -31.11 -19.59 10.50
C LYS A 425 -29.82 -19.60 9.68
N ILE A 426 -29.80 -20.10 8.44
CA ILE A 426 -28.59 -20.14 7.59
C ILE A 426 -28.39 -18.77 6.92
N ARG A 427 -27.14 -18.30 6.83
CA ARG A 427 -26.78 -16.99 6.28
C ARG A 427 -25.58 -17.05 5.33
N SER A 428 -25.82 -16.58 4.11
CA SER A 428 -24.81 -16.25 3.09
C SER A 428 -24.53 -14.74 3.02
N ASN A 429 -24.75 -14.01 4.12
CA ASN A 429 -24.68 -12.55 4.19
C ASN A 429 -23.24 -11.97 4.37
N VAL A 430 -22.23 -12.78 4.04
CA VAL A 430 -20.81 -12.43 3.90
C VAL A 430 -20.27 -13.12 2.64
N ASN A 431 -19.25 -12.55 2.00
CA ASN A 431 -18.56 -13.25 0.91
C ASN A 431 -17.78 -14.45 1.50
N SER A 432 -18.22 -15.68 1.22
CA SER A 432 -17.64 -16.89 1.79
C SER A 432 -16.25 -17.25 1.28
N ASP A 433 -15.73 -16.57 0.26
CA ASP A 433 -14.32 -16.65 -0.13
C ASP A 433 -13.48 -15.49 0.46
N GLU A 434 -14.04 -14.28 0.62
CA GLU A 434 -13.25 -13.06 0.90
C GLU A 434 -13.37 -12.51 2.33
N ALA A 435 -14.37 -12.92 3.12
CA ALA A 435 -14.61 -12.33 4.44
C ALA A 435 -13.44 -12.50 5.43
N ALA A 436 -12.72 -13.62 5.38
CA ALA A 436 -11.55 -13.85 6.22
C ALA A 436 -10.38 -12.90 5.88
N VAL A 437 -10.07 -12.72 4.58
CA VAL A 437 -8.95 -11.85 4.16
C VAL A 437 -9.23 -10.38 4.45
N PHE A 438 -10.47 -9.91 4.27
CA PHE A 438 -10.85 -8.55 4.66
C PHE A 438 -10.79 -8.32 6.17
N GLY A 439 -11.13 -9.33 6.99
CA GLY A 439 -10.92 -9.29 8.44
C GLY A 439 -9.45 -9.19 8.84
N ALA A 440 -8.59 -10.01 8.22
CA ALA A 440 -7.14 -9.94 8.41
C ALA A 440 -6.57 -8.58 7.97
N GLY A 441 -7.05 -8.01 6.87
CA GLY A 441 -6.62 -6.69 6.36
C GLY A 441 -7.05 -5.55 7.27
N PHE A 442 -8.29 -5.59 7.79
CA PHE A 442 -8.75 -4.66 8.82
C PHE A 442 -7.89 -4.75 10.09
N ARG A 443 -7.55 -5.96 10.54
CA ARG A 443 -6.67 -6.19 11.69
C ARG A 443 -5.23 -5.70 11.43
N ALA A 444 -4.71 -5.86 10.22
CA ALA A 444 -3.39 -5.34 9.84
C ALA A 444 -3.36 -3.81 9.88
N ALA A 445 -4.43 -3.14 9.44
CA ALA A 445 -4.59 -1.70 9.56
C ALA A 445 -4.76 -1.24 11.02
N GLU A 446 -5.53 -1.97 11.84
CA GLU A 446 -5.72 -1.69 13.28
C GLU A 446 -4.40 -1.77 14.07
N LEU A 447 -3.55 -2.74 13.76
CA LEU A 447 -2.26 -2.97 14.42
C LEU A 447 -1.13 -2.07 13.91
N SER A 448 -1.31 -1.38 12.77
CA SER A 448 -0.31 -0.47 12.21
C SER A 448 -0.51 0.96 12.72
N PRO A 449 0.56 1.66 13.18
CA PRO A 449 0.47 3.03 13.66
C PRO A 449 0.12 4.06 12.57
N SER A 450 0.16 3.66 11.29
CA SER A 450 -0.08 4.55 10.14
C SER A 450 -1.54 4.69 9.73
N PHE A 451 -2.47 3.92 10.32
CA PHE A 451 -3.90 3.98 9.99
C PHE A 451 -4.76 4.32 11.21
N ARG A 452 -6.02 4.66 10.95
CA ARG A 452 -7.07 4.80 11.96
C ARG A 452 -8.34 4.15 11.43
N VAL A 453 -8.77 3.07 12.05
CA VAL A 453 -9.96 2.30 11.67
C VAL A 453 -11.13 2.53 12.63
N LYS A 454 -12.32 2.00 12.31
CA LYS A 454 -13.46 1.92 13.23
C LYS A 454 -13.02 1.15 14.48
N GLU A 455 -13.31 1.68 15.67
CA GLU A 455 -13.00 0.94 16.90
C GLU A 455 -13.94 -0.26 17.03
N ILE A 456 -13.38 -1.46 16.88
CA ILE A 456 -14.04 -2.74 17.11
C ILE A 456 -13.18 -3.50 18.10
N ARG A 457 -13.75 -3.89 19.24
CA ARG A 457 -13.01 -4.59 20.30
C ARG A 457 -13.16 -6.09 20.11
N ILE A 458 -12.12 -6.73 19.58
CA ILE A 458 -12.07 -8.18 19.44
C ILE A 458 -11.66 -8.86 20.75
N SER A 459 -12.14 -10.09 20.96
CA SER A 459 -11.66 -11.00 22.00
C SER A 459 -11.53 -12.40 21.40
N GLU A 460 -10.31 -12.94 21.43
CA GLU A 460 -9.99 -14.26 20.90
C GLU A 460 -9.42 -15.13 22.02
N PRO A 461 -9.82 -16.40 22.17
CA PRO A 461 -9.26 -17.28 23.18
C PRO A 461 -7.93 -17.91 22.75
N GLY A 462 -7.26 -18.58 23.68
CA GLY A 462 -6.08 -19.41 23.39
C GLY A 462 -6.37 -20.72 22.64
N PHE A 463 -7.65 -21.09 22.48
CA PHE A 463 -8.20 -22.34 21.89
C PHE A 463 -7.81 -23.65 22.60
N TYR A 464 -6.70 -23.67 23.33
CA TYR A 464 -6.24 -24.79 24.15
C TYR A 464 -6.18 -24.40 25.63
N SER A 465 -6.29 -25.38 26.53
CA SER A 465 -5.96 -25.14 27.93
C SER A 465 -4.43 -25.12 28.10
N SER A 466 -3.93 -24.20 28.92
CA SER A 466 -2.50 -24.04 29.18
C SER A 466 -2.23 -23.76 30.65
N GLY A 467 -1.04 -24.11 31.10
CA GLY A 467 -0.65 -23.94 32.50
C GLY A 467 0.85 -23.93 32.69
N VAL A 468 1.26 -24.13 33.94
CA VAL A 468 2.66 -24.16 34.37
C VAL A 468 2.93 -25.32 35.33
N LYS A 469 4.14 -25.86 35.23
CA LYS A 469 4.75 -26.86 36.11
C LYS A 469 5.99 -26.24 36.75
N TRP A 470 6.27 -26.54 38.01
CA TRP A 470 7.53 -26.17 38.66
C TRP A 470 7.81 -27.11 39.83
N GLU A 471 8.99 -26.99 40.44
CA GLU A 471 9.32 -27.69 41.67
C GLU A 471 9.65 -26.71 42.81
N THR A 472 9.23 -27.05 44.02
CA THR A 472 9.62 -26.34 45.25
C THR A 472 10.05 -27.38 46.29
N LYS A 473 11.36 -27.46 46.57
CA LYS A 473 11.97 -28.31 47.62
C LYS A 473 11.60 -29.82 47.49
N GLY A 474 11.78 -30.42 46.32
CA GLY A 474 11.45 -31.84 46.08
C GLY A 474 9.96 -32.11 45.82
N LYS A 475 9.10 -31.08 45.86
CA LYS A 475 7.67 -31.21 45.56
C LYS A 475 7.35 -30.63 44.20
N ALA A 476 6.86 -31.48 43.30
CA ALA A 476 6.31 -31.05 42.02
C ALA A 476 4.98 -30.29 42.21
N HIS A 477 4.81 -29.22 41.43
CA HIS A 477 3.61 -28.40 41.35
C HIS A 477 3.13 -28.34 39.91
N HIS A 478 1.81 -28.36 39.71
CA HIS A 478 1.14 -28.29 38.41
C HIS A 478 -0.11 -27.42 38.55
N GLN A 479 -0.26 -26.42 37.67
CA GLN A 479 -1.37 -25.47 37.74
C GLN A 479 -1.84 -25.09 36.33
N ARG A 480 -3.09 -25.43 36.00
CA ARG A 480 -3.76 -24.89 34.82
C ARG A 480 -4.04 -23.40 35.03
N LEU A 481 -3.50 -22.56 34.14
CA LEU A 481 -3.62 -21.11 34.19
C LEU A 481 -4.75 -20.59 33.29
N TRP A 482 -4.97 -21.24 32.14
CA TRP A 482 -5.95 -20.83 31.13
C TRP A 482 -6.77 -22.03 30.66
N SER A 483 -8.05 -21.77 30.39
CA SER A 483 -8.96 -22.68 29.68
C SER A 483 -8.91 -22.43 28.18
N ALA A 484 -9.44 -23.38 27.38
CA ALA A 484 -9.58 -23.26 25.93
C ALA A 484 -10.33 -21.99 25.46
N VAL A 485 -11.18 -21.39 26.31
CA VAL A 485 -11.93 -20.15 26.04
C VAL A 485 -11.34 -18.91 26.76
N SER A 486 -10.16 -19.02 27.38
CA SER A 486 -9.52 -17.88 28.06
C SER A 486 -8.92 -16.89 27.05
N PRO A 487 -9.22 -15.58 27.14
CA PRO A 487 -8.82 -14.60 26.14
C PRO A 487 -7.30 -14.32 26.08
N GLN A 488 -6.80 -14.21 24.86
CA GLN A 488 -5.51 -13.61 24.49
C GLN A 488 -5.48 -12.13 24.91
N GLY A 489 -4.30 -11.59 25.20
CA GLY A 489 -4.13 -10.17 25.54
C GLY A 489 -4.65 -9.73 26.92
N ALA A 490 -5.28 -10.63 27.67
CA ALA A 490 -5.83 -10.37 28.99
C ALA A 490 -4.79 -9.85 29.99
N ALA A 491 -5.28 -9.26 31.09
CA ALA A 491 -4.43 -8.82 32.20
C ALA A 491 -3.55 -9.98 32.71
N PRO A 492 -2.26 -9.74 33.04
CA PRO A 492 -1.38 -10.79 33.54
C PRO A 492 -1.92 -11.47 34.80
N LYS A 493 -1.80 -12.79 34.84
CA LYS A 493 -1.98 -13.59 36.05
C LYS A 493 -0.67 -13.58 36.81
N GLU A 494 -0.69 -13.13 38.05
CA GLU A 494 0.49 -13.17 38.92
C GLU A 494 0.58 -14.52 39.63
N LEU A 495 1.73 -15.15 39.49
CA LEU A 495 2.12 -16.38 40.17
C LEU A 495 3.10 -16.03 41.28
N THR A 496 3.01 -16.76 42.40
CA THR A 496 3.85 -16.55 43.57
C THR A 496 4.65 -17.81 43.85
N PHE A 497 5.97 -17.71 43.89
CA PHE A 497 6.88 -18.81 44.19
C PHE A 497 7.63 -18.53 45.49
N THR A 498 7.82 -19.58 46.28
CA THR A 498 8.53 -19.56 47.58
C THR A 498 9.93 -20.18 47.49
N ASN A 499 10.45 -20.30 46.26
CA ASN A 499 11.82 -20.72 45.98
C ASN A 499 12.78 -19.57 46.32
N GLY A 500 13.79 -19.84 47.16
CA GLY A 500 14.86 -18.90 47.50
C GLY A 500 16.15 -19.08 46.70
N GLU A 501 16.15 -20.07 45.81
CA GLU A 501 17.25 -20.50 44.94
C GLU A 501 16.73 -20.55 43.49
N ASP A 502 17.63 -20.49 42.51
CA ASP A 502 17.24 -20.47 41.11
C ASP A 502 16.52 -21.76 40.69
N PHE A 503 15.44 -21.61 39.92
CA PHE A 503 14.53 -22.70 39.60
C PHE A 503 13.93 -22.57 38.20
N THR A 504 13.31 -23.66 37.73
CA THR A 504 12.64 -23.74 36.43
C THR A 504 11.11 -23.77 36.57
N ALA A 505 10.43 -23.12 35.63
CA ALA A 505 8.98 -23.16 35.45
C ALA A 505 8.64 -23.47 34.00
N THR A 506 8.04 -24.63 33.75
CA THR A 506 7.71 -25.13 32.41
C THR A 506 6.24 -24.89 32.09
N PHE A 507 5.97 -24.18 31.00
CA PHE A 507 4.62 -23.91 30.50
C PHE A 507 4.19 -24.96 29.48
N TYR A 508 2.91 -25.35 29.53
CA TYR A 508 2.36 -26.42 28.69
C TYR A 508 1.10 -26.00 27.91
N GLN A 509 0.79 -26.77 26.88
CA GLN A 509 -0.45 -26.74 26.10
C GLN A 509 -1.08 -28.14 26.11
N GLN A 510 -2.33 -28.23 26.56
CA GLN A 510 -3.12 -29.47 26.57
C GLN A 510 -3.78 -29.66 25.20
N ILE A 511 -3.41 -30.71 24.47
CA ILE A 511 -3.85 -31.02 23.10
C ILE A 511 -4.52 -32.39 23.11
N GLY A 512 -5.86 -32.41 23.19
CA GLY A 512 -6.60 -33.66 23.40
C GLY A 512 -6.29 -34.25 24.78
N SER A 513 -5.91 -35.53 24.83
CA SER A 513 -5.39 -36.21 26.02
C SER A 513 -4.00 -35.73 26.44
N ASP A 514 -3.22 -35.18 25.50
CA ASP A 514 -1.78 -35.10 25.64
C ASP A 514 -1.35 -33.71 26.11
N GLU A 515 -0.32 -33.65 26.94
CA GLU A 515 0.23 -32.40 27.48
C GLU A 515 1.61 -32.15 26.86
N LYS A 516 1.72 -31.11 26.01
CA LYS A 516 3.00 -30.72 25.40
C LYS A 516 3.59 -29.52 26.13
N ASP A 517 4.83 -29.63 26.56
CA ASP A 517 5.59 -28.50 27.10
C ASP A 517 6.06 -27.59 25.97
N VAL A 518 5.73 -26.30 26.04
CA VAL A 518 5.92 -25.32 24.96
C VAL A 518 6.98 -24.26 25.26
N LYS A 519 7.34 -24.06 26.54
CA LYS A 519 8.30 -23.02 26.94
C LYS A 519 8.80 -23.31 28.36
N VAL A 520 10.08 -23.08 28.64
CA VAL A 520 10.62 -23.09 30.00
C VAL A 520 11.18 -21.72 30.35
N LEU A 521 10.94 -21.30 31.59
CA LEU A 521 11.58 -20.15 32.22
C LEU A 521 12.54 -20.66 33.29
N THR A 522 13.74 -20.08 33.34
CA THR A 522 14.76 -20.34 34.36
C THR A 522 15.13 -19.01 35.01
N THR A 523 15.04 -18.90 36.33
CA THR A 523 15.54 -17.71 37.04
C THR A 523 17.06 -17.71 37.12
N LYS A 524 17.66 -16.53 37.29
CA LYS A 524 19.08 -16.38 37.57
C LYS A 524 19.32 -15.40 38.71
N ASN A 525 20.28 -15.74 39.55
CA ASN A 525 20.73 -14.97 40.70
C ASN A 525 19.62 -14.67 41.73
N LEU A 526 18.53 -15.47 41.77
CA LEU A 526 17.36 -15.18 42.60
C LEU A 526 17.71 -14.98 44.08
N THR A 527 18.60 -15.82 44.63
CA THR A 527 19.09 -15.69 46.01
C THR A 527 19.81 -14.35 46.25
N ALA A 528 20.58 -13.87 45.28
CA ALA A 528 21.24 -12.57 45.36
C ALA A 528 20.24 -11.42 45.21
N THR A 529 19.18 -11.57 44.40
CA THR A 529 18.08 -10.58 44.32
C THR A 529 17.28 -10.50 45.63
N ILE A 530 17.06 -11.63 46.30
CA ILE A 530 16.44 -11.72 47.64
C ILE A 530 17.32 -11.01 48.69
N ALA A 531 18.63 -11.22 48.66
CA ALA A 531 19.56 -10.48 49.53
C ALA A 531 19.55 -8.96 49.21
N ALA A 532 19.54 -8.59 47.94
CA ALA A 532 19.55 -7.19 47.49
C ALA A 532 18.27 -6.42 47.88
N ILE A 533 17.09 -7.05 47.84
CA ILE A 533 15.85 -6.36 48.25
C ILE A 533 15.82 -6.11 49.76
N LYS A 534 16.32 -7.06 50.57
CA LYS A 534 16.50 -6.90 52.02
C LYS A 534 17.52 -5.81 52.37
N GLN A 535 18.61 -5.70 51.60
CA GLN A 535 19.59 -4.62 51.76
C GLN A 535 19.02 -3.25 51.38
N LYS A 536 18.24 -3.17 50.29
CA LYS A 536 17.65 -1.92 49.78
C LYS A 536 16.46 -1.44 50.61
N TYR A 537 15.71 -2.37 51.20
CA TYR A 537 14.55 -2.12 52.05
C TYR A 537 14.62 -2.94 53.34
N PRO A 538 15.38 -2.49 54.36
CA PRO A 538 15.57 -3.23 55.62
C PRO A 538 14.29 -3.46 56.44
N SER A 539 13.17 -2.84 56.05
CA SER A 539 11.84 -3.04 56.62
C SER A 539 11.07 -4.24 56.04
N CYS A 540 11.57 -4.90 54.98
CA CYS A 540 10.97 -6.12 54.46
C CYS A 540 11.21 -7.33 55.38
N VAL A 541 10.14 -8.01 55.76
CA VAL A 541 10.21 -9.26 56.55
C VAL A 541 10.65 -10.42 55.65
N GLU A 542 11.67 -11.16 56.08
CA GLU A 542 12.32 -12.19 55.25
C GLU A 542 11.39 -13.35 54.82
N SER A 543 10.40 -13.70 55.64
CA SER A 543 9.36 -14.68 55.30
C SER A 543 8.28 -14.16 54.33
N GLU A 544 8.25 -12.85 54.07
CA GLU A 544 7.29 -12.19 53.18
C GLU A 544 7.91 -11.83 51.82
N ILE A 545 9.22 -11.99 51.67
CA ILE A 545 9.93 -11.84 50.39
C ILE A 545 9.53 -12.98 49.45
N GLN A 546 8.92 -12.65 48.32
CA GLN A 546 8.34 -13.62 47.38
C GLN A 546 8.73 -13.32 45.94
N PHE A 547 9.00 -14.36 45.14
CA PHE A 547 9.14 -14.20 43.70
C PHE A 547 7.75 -14.12 43.04
N LYS A 548 7.51 -13.06 42.27
CA LYS A 548 6.28 -12.75 41.56
C LYS A 548 6.51 -12.80 40.06
N LEU A 549 5.84 -13.72 39.38
CA LEU A 549 5.87 -13.86 37.93
C LEU A 549 4.50 -13.50 37.35
N GLY A 550 4.41 -12.37 36.65
CA GLY A 550 3.22 -11.99 35.90
C GLY A 550 3.26 -12.59 34.50
N VAL A 551 2.27 -13.39 34.13
CA VAL A 551 2.19 -14.08 32.82
C VAL A 551 0.84 -13.86 32.13
N LYS A 552 0.84 -13.75 30.80
CA LYS A 552 -0.38 -13.63 29.98
C LYS A 552 -0.26 -14.41 28.67
N LEU A 553 -1.36 -14.61 27.97
CA LEU A 553 -1.32 -15.06 26.57
C LEU A 553 -1.06 -13.87 25.64
N SER A 554 -0.17 -14.04 24.68
CA SER A 554 0.24 -13.04 23.69
C SER A 554 -0.92 -12.61 22.79
N ASN A 555 -0.91 -11.35 22.35
CA ASN A 555 -1.83 -10.82 21.33
C ASN A 555 -1.41 -11.21 19.89
N GLU A 556 -0.20 -11.74 19.71
CA GLU A 556 0.35 -12.04 18.38
C GLU A 556 0.06 -13.48 17.94
N ASN A 557 0.11 -14.44 18.87
CA ASN A 557 -0.05 -15.87 18.57
C ASN A 557 -0.77 -16.67 19.69
N GLY A 558 -1.14 -16.04 20.81
CA GLY A 558 -1.71 -16.71 21.98
C GLY A 558 -0.72 -17.49 22.84
N GLU A 559 0.59 -17.41 22.60
CA GLU A 559 1.64 -18.06 23.38
C GLU A 559 1.86 -17.37 24.75
N VAL A 560 2.40 -18.09 25.73
CA VAL A 560 2.68 -17.52 27.06
C VAL A 560 3.79 -16.46 26.99
N GLN A 561 3.44 -15.21 27.31
CA GLN A 561 4.35 -14.08 27.45
C GLN A 561 4.56 -13.73 28.93
N ILE A 562 5.83 -13.59 29.33
CA ILE A 562 6.21 -13.03 30.63
C ILE A 562 6.01 -11.52 30.59
N ALA A 563 5.23 -10.99 31.53
CA ALA A 563 4.94 -9.56 31.68
C ALA A 563 5.66 -8.92 32.88
N LYS A 564 6.04 -9.72 33.89
CA LYS A 564 6.75 -9.30 35.11
C LYS A 564 7.52 -10.49 35.68
N ALA A 565 8.75 -10.26 36.13
CA ALA A 565 9.55 -11.19 36.93
C ALA A 565 10.32 -10.37 37.97
N ALA A 566 9.90 -10.44 39.23
CA ALA A 566 10.48 -9.63 40.31
C ALA A 566 10.41 -10.36 41.66
N VAL A 567 11.38 -10.12 42.52
CA VAL A 567 11.22 -10.34 43.97
C VAL A 567 10.49 -9.14 44.54
N GLU A 568 9.45 -9.36 45.35
CA GLU A 568 8.67 -8.30 45.99
C GLU A 568 8.43 -8.59 47.48
N CYS A 569 8.29 -7.52 48.27
CA CYS A 569 7.94 -7.54 49.69
C CYS A 569 7.25 -6.23 50.10
N GLU A 570 6.58 -6.21 51.25
CA GLU A 570 6.02 -4.98 51.83
C GLU A 570 7.12 -4.24 52.62
N ALA A 571 7.27 -2.93 52.40
CA ALA A 571 8.27 -2.11 53.07
C ALA A 571 7.70 -0.76 53.51
N GLU A 572 8.19 -0.23 54.62
CA GLU A 572 8.07 1.18 54.96
C GLU A 572 8.98 2.02 54.04
N VAL A 573 8.39 2.95 53.28
CA VAL A 573 9.12 3.81 52.34
C VAL A 573 8.98 5.28 52.74
N LYS A 574 10.09 6.03 52.75
CA LYS A 574 10.09 7.49 52.90
C LYS A 574 9.66 8.17 51.60
N GLU A 575 8.87 9.24 51.70
CA GLU A 575 8.49 10.04 50.52
C GLU A 575 9.74 10.58 49.81
N GLY A 576 9.88 10.30 48.50
CA GLY A 576 11.00 10.73 47.66
C GLY A 576 11.65 9.62 46.82
N LEU A 577 11.56 8.34 47.22
CA LEU A 577 12.30 7.25 46.53
C LEU A 577 11.47 6.47 45.46
N VAL A 578 10.17 6.74 45.34
CA VAL A 578 9.22 5.84 44.62
C VAL A 578 9.20 6.05 43.10
N ASP A 579 9.57 7.22 42.60
CA ASP A 579 9.44 7.55 41.15
C ASP A 579 10.50 6.87 40.27
N GLY A 580 11.59 6.35 40.84
CA GLY A 580 12.69 5.74 40.09
C GLY A 580 12.35 4.40 39.43
N VAL A 581 11.54 3.55 40.07
CA VAL A 581 11.25 2.19 39.57
C VAL A 581 10.09 2.17 38.57
N LYS A 582 9.11 3.08 38.73
CA LYS A 582 7.94 3.18 37.84
C LYS A 582 8.26 3.80 36.47
N ASN A 583 9.38 4.52 36.34
CA ASN A 583 9.77 5.19 35.09
C ASN A 583 10.92 4.49 34.32
N LEU A 584 11.53 3.43 34.86
CA LEU A 584 12.60 2.69 34.18
C LEU A 584 12.07 1.63 33.17
N PHE A 585 10.84 1.14 33.38
CA PHE A 585 10.12 0.33 32.39
C PHE A 585 9.17 1.23 31.60
N GLY A 586 9.45 1.41 30.31
CA GLY A 586 8.81 2.43 29.46
C GLY A 586 7.33 2.17 29.15
N PHE A 587 6.43 2.53 30.07
CA PHE A 587 4.99 2.54 29.86
C PHE A 587 4.47 3.98 29.75
N GLY A 588 4.03 4.37 28.55
CA GLY A 588 3.50 5.70 28.29
C GLY A 588 2.19 5.97 29.03
N LYS A 589 2.11 7.09 29.76
CA LYS A 589 0.85 7.61 30.30
C LYS A 589 -0.08 7.99 29.15
N LYS A 590 -1.31 7.48 29.17
CA LYS A 590 -2.49 8.22 28.72
C LYS A 590 -3.27 8.63 29.97
N ASP A 591 -3.64 9.89 30.05
CA ASP A 591 -4.17 10.48 31.27
C ASP A 591 -5.60 10.04 31.57
N GLN A 592 -5.85 9.81 32.86
CA GLN A 592 -7.03 10.29 33.57
C GLN A 592 -6.78 10.18 35.09
N LYS A 593 -6.73 11.32 35.78
CA LYS A 593 -6.81 11.37 37.25
C LYS A 593 -8.29 11.35 37.64
N PRO A 594 -8.71 10.57 38.65
CA PRO A 594 -9.99 10.79 39.31
C PRO A 594 -10.01 12.17 39.95
N LEU A 595 -11.06 12.96 39.68
CA LEU A 595 -11.33 14.18 40.43
C LEU A 595 -11.93 13.81 41.80
N LYS A 596 -11.40 14.44 42.85
CA LYS A 596 -12.20 14.70 44.06
C LYS A 596 -12.91 16.04 43.84
N GLU A 597 -14.22 16.05 43.96
CA GLU A 597 -14.99 17.25 44.25
C GLU A 597 -15.45 17.19 45.71
N GLY A 598 -15.83 18.32 46.30
CA GLY A 598 -16.29 18.35 47.70
C GLY A 598 -16.90 19.69 48.09
N SER A 599 -18.06 19.61 48.76
CA SER A 599 -18.84 20.70 49.36
C SER A 599 -19.38 21.77 48.38
N GLU A 600 -20.50 22.45 48.64
CA GLU A 600 -21.36 22.55 49.85
C GLU A 600 -22.85 22.24 49.52
N GLY A 601 -23.69 22.02 50.55
CA GLY A 601 -25.12 21.74 50.36
C GLY A 601 -25.88 21.30 51.62
N SER A 602 -26.00 22.22 52.60
CA SER A 602 -27.02 22.33 53.68
C SER A 602 -27.94 21.14 54.03
N GLU A 603 -27.96 20.79 55.34
CA GLU A 603 -29.15 20.54 56.21
C GLU A 603 -30.12 19.38 55.82
N GLU A 604 -30.75 18.62 56.72
CA GLU A 604 -31.16 18.85 58.12
C GLU A 604 -30.84 17.68 59.07
N GLU A 605 -31.14 17.85 60.36
CA GLU A 605 -31.14 16.77 61.36
C GLU A 605 -32.30 15.77 61.15
N MET A 606 -32.12 14.51 61.55
CA MET A 606 -33.03 13.93 62.55
C MET A 606 -32.39 12.80 63.36
N LYS A 607 -32.94 12.61 64.56
CA LYS A 607 -32.54 11.65 65.59
C LYS A 607 -33.24 10.28 65.32
N ASP A 608 -33.00 9.18 66.03
CA ASP A 608 -32.42 9.05 67.37
C ASP A 608 -31.85 7.63 67.65
N ASP A 609 -31.08 7.58 68.74
CA ASP A 609 -30.94 6.51 69.73
C ASP A 609 -30.42 5.07 69.43
N LYS A 610 -29.31 4.78 70.13
CA LYS A 610 -29.01 3.61 71.00
C LYS A 610 -28.68 2.20 70.47
N SER A 611 -27.63 1.68 71.14
CA SER A 611 -27.46 0.31 71.66
C SER A 611 -27.13 -0.84 70.69
N SER A 612 -26.29 -1.82 71.08
CA SER A 612 -25.38 -1.91 72.25
C SER A 612 -24.48 -3.15 72.16
N SER A 613 -23.41 -3.17 72.97
CA SER A 613 -22.71 -4.38 73.47
C SER A 613 -21.84 -5.14 72.43
N SER A 614 -20.67 -5.70 72.77
CA SER A 614 -19.89 -5.71 74.04
C SER A 614 -18.38 -5.76 73.68
N THR A 615 -17.41 -5.20 74.43
CA THR A 615 -16.83 -5.68 75.72
C THR A 615 -16.39 -7.15 75.70
N THR A 616 -15.27 -7.64 76.27
CA THR A 616 -14.22 -7.17 77.22
C THR A 616 -12.93 -7.98 76.87
N SER A 617 -11.65 -7.78 77.26
CA SER A 617 -10.91 -7.00 78.30
C SER A 617 -9.55 -6.53 77.70
N SER A 618 -8.51 -5.95 78.33
CA SER A 618 -7.91 -5.93 79.69
C SER A 618 -7.21 -7.24 80.14
N GLU A 619 -6.10 -7.28 80.90
CA GLU A 619 -5.17 -6.30 81.54
C GLU A 619 -3.71 -6.79 81.28
N SER A 620 -2.56 -6.26 81.75
CA SER A 620 -2.11 -5.26 82.78
C SER A 620 -0.76 -4.66 82.30
N SER A 621 -0.26 -3.44 82.55
CA SER A 621 -0.43 -2.39 83.59
C SER A 621 0.53 -2.42 84.80
N THR A 622 1.66 -1.70 84.71
CA THR A 622 2.45 -1.08 85.81
C THR A 622 3.14 0.17 85.22
N ALA A 623 3.05 1.43 85.70
CA ALA A 623 3.05 2.02 87.07
C ALA A 623 4.50 2.22 87.60
N SER A 624 4.98 3.40 88.05
CA SER A 624 4.37 4.74 88.29
C SER A 624 5.41 5.90 88.29
N GLU A 625 4.95 7.15 88.46
CA GLU A 625 5.66 8.34 89.04
C GLU A 625 6.74 9.07 88.16
N ALA A 626 6.91 10.41 88.20
CA ALA A 626 6.18 11.52 88.86
C ALA A 626 6.42 12.90 88.16
N ASP A 627 5.67 13.95 88.54
CA ASP A 627 5.61 15.29 87.92
C ASP A 627 6.82 16.23 88.12
N SER A 628 7.06 17.16 87.16
CA SER A 628 6.73 18.61 87.32
C SER A 628 7.27 19.54 86.20
N ALA A 629 6.69 20.75 86.12
CA ALA A 629 6.81 21.77 85.06
C ALA A 629 8.26 22.28 84.73
N SER A 630 8.55 22.81 83.53
CA SER A 630 8.03 24.12 83.07
C SER A 630 8.46 24.55 81.65
N SER A 631 7.70 25.51 81.10
CA SER A 631 7.95 26.43 79.97
C SER A 631 9.21 26.28 79.08
N GLY A 632 9.00 26.13 77.77
CA GLY A 632 10.00 26.42 76.73
C GLY A 632 9.48 26.15 75.32
N SER A 633 9.29 27.19 74.50
CA SER A 633 8.84 27.05 73.11
C SER A 633 10.01 27.04 72.12
N VAL A 634 10.06 26.04 71.22
CA VAL A 634 10.40 26.11 69.77
C VAL A 634 10.77 24.70 69.24
N GLU A 635 10.38 24.40 68.00
CA GLU A 635 10.76 23.23 67.17
C GLU A 635 10.49 21.81 67.74
N GLU A 636 9.25 21.33 67.57
CA GLU A 636 9.00 19.89 67.36
C GLU A 636 8.86 19.56 65.86
N VAL A 637 9.47 18.45 65.45
CA VAL A 637 9.46 17.95 64.07
C VAL A 637 8.16 17.17 63.82
N LYS A 638 7.45 17.46 62.71
CA LYS A 638 6.30 16.65 62.28
C LYS A 638 6.71 15.18 62.12
N PRO A 639 5.99 14.22 62.71
CA PRO A 639 6.29 12.81 62.49
C PRO A 639 6.04 12.44 61.02
N GLU A 640 7.06 11.87 60.37
CA GLU A 640 6.89 11.25 59.05
C GLU A 640 5.92 10.07 59.17
N VAL A 641 4.73 10.20 58.58
CA VAL A 641 3.80 9.08 58.45
C VAL A 641 4.35 8.12 57.39
N LYS A 642 5.23 7.21 57.83
CA LYS A 642 5.77 6.15 56.99
C LYS A 642 4.63 5.30 56.43
N LYS A 643 4.40 5.38 55.13
CA LYS A 643 3.47 4.51 54.43
C LYS A 643 4.16 3.19 54.11
N ARG A 644 3.45 2.08 54.30
CA ARG A 644 3.86 0.77 53.76
C ARG A 644 3.41 0.64 52.31
N GLU A 645 4.32 0.24 51.44
CA GLU A 645 4.05 -0.04 50.02
C GLU A 645 4.77 -1.32 49.59
N ILE A 646 4.25 -1.99 48.55
CA ILE A 646 4.93 -3.12 47.92
C ILE A 646 6.13 -2.57 47.14
N VAL A 647 7.32 -3.04 47.48
CA VAL A 647 8.58 -2.74 46.79
C VAL A 647 9.09 -3.97 46.08
N GLY A 648 9.84 -3.77 45.00
CA GLY A 648 10.32 -4.86 44.16
C GLY A 648 11.68 -4.61 43.52
N ILE A 649 12.38 -5.71 43.21
CA ILE A 649 13.58 -5.74 42.36
C ILE A 649 13.35 -6.77 41.24
N PRO A 650 13.53 -6.40 39.96
CA PRO A 650 13.45 -7.35 38.85
C PRO A 650 14.46 -8.50 38.98
N VAL A 651 14.06 -9.69 38.55
CA VAL A 651 14.92 -10.89 38.48
C VAL A 651 15.34 -11.12 37.03
N GLU A 652 16.60 -11.49 36.80
CA GLU A 652 17.00 -11.96 35.47
C GLU A 652 16.38 -13.34 35.22
N VAL A 653 15.68 -13.50 34.10
CA VAL A 653 15.11 -14.78 33.68
C VAL A 653 15.58 -15.09 32.26
N THR A 654 15.99 -16.32 32.01
CA THR A 654 16.08 -16.88 30.65
C THR A 654 14.79 -17.60 30.32
N VAL A 655 14.40 -17.52 29.04
CA VAL A 655 13.19 -18.14 28.52
C VAL A 655 13.59 -18.88 27.25
N GLU A 656 13.28 -20.16 27.20
CA GLU A 656 13.63 -21.07 26.11
C GLU A 656 12.37 -21.75 25.58
N ASP A 657 12.29 -21.89 24.25
CA ASP A 657 11.15 -22.50 23.58
C ASP A 657 11.29 -24.03 23.58
N LEU A 658 10.21 -24.71 23.98
CA LEU A 658 10.08 -26.17 23.94
C LEU A 658 9.02 -26.56 22.91
N GLY A 659 8.98 -27.84 22.53
CA GLY A 659 8.17 -28.33 21.42
C GLY A 659 9.07 -28.68 20.24
N ILE A 660 8.75 -28.16 19.06
CA ILE A 660 9.60 -28.33 17.87
C ILE A 660 10.78 -27.34 17.96
N PRO A 661 12.05 -27.78 17.80
CA PRO A 661 13.18 -26.88 17.85
C PRO A 661 13.08 -25.71 16.86
N SER A 662 13.23 -24.49 17.39
CA SER A 662 13.38 -23.27 16.61
C SER A 662 14.69 -23.29 15.82
N LEU A 663 14.66 -22.83 14.57
CA LEU A 663 15.86 -22.69 13.75
C LEU A 663 16.86 -21.71 14.40
N THR A 664 18.14 -22.05 14.38
CA THR A 664 19.20 -21.14 14.82
C THR A 664 19.32 -19.95 13.88
N LYS A 665 19.95 -18.86 14.36
CA LYS A 665 20.24 -17.68 13.54
C LYS A 665 21.11 -18.01 12.31
N ALA A 666 21.89 -19.08 12.36
CA ALA A 666 22.69 -19.56 11.23
C ALA A 666 21.81 -20.22 10.16
N GLU A 667 20.94 -21.15 10.56
CA GLU A 667 19.97 -21.80 9.65
C GLU A 667 19.01 -20.78 9.02
N ILE A 668 18.48 -19.83 9.83
CA ILE A 668 17.62 -18.75 9.34
C ILE A 668 18.37 -17.87 8.31
N SER A 669 19.66 -17.61 8.49
CA SER A 669 20.46 -16.89 7.47
C SER A 669 20.66 -17.74 6.23
N ALA A 670 21.01 -19.02 6.38
CA ALA A 670 21.24 -19.93 5.26
C ALA A 670 20.01 -20.09 4.37
N SER A 671 18.82 -20.32 4.95
CA SER A 671 17.56 -20.37 4.19
C SER A 671 17.22 -19.03 3.54
N LYS A 672 17.45 -17.89 4.20
CA LYS A 672 17.24 -16.56 3.58
C LYS A 672 18.19 -16.30 2.42
N ASP A 673 19.46 -16.67 2.53
CA ASP A 673 20.45 -16.52 1.45
C ASP A 673 20.20 -17.52 0.30
N ARG A 674 19.69 -18.72 0.59
CA ARG A 674 19.19 -19.70 -0.41
C ARG A 674 17.99 -19.13 -1.18
N LEU A 675 16.97 -18.64 -0.48
CA LEU A 675 15.78 -18.00 -1.07
C LEU A 675 16.14 -16.74 -1.90
N LYS A 676 17.07 -15.93 -1.41
CA LYS A 676 17.58 -14.74 -2.10
C LYS A 676 18.37 -15.09 -3.36
N SER A 677 19.18 -16.14 -3.32
CA SER A 677 19.90 -16.67 -4.50
C SER A 677 18.91 -17.16 -5.56
N PHE A 678 17.86 -17.85 -5.13
CA PHE A 678 16.75 -18.28 -5.98
C PHE A 678 16.05 -17.06 -6.63
N ALA A 679 15.66 -16.06 -5.84
CA ALA A 679 15.02 -14.84 -6.35
C ALA A 679 15.91 -14.03 -7.32
N ALA A 680 17.24 -14.07 -7.14
CA ALA A 680 18.18 -13.48 -8.08
C ALA A 680 18.22 -14.26 -9.42
N SER A 681 18.14 -15.60 -9.37
CA SER A 681 18.06 -16.45 -10.57
C SER A 681 16.76 -16.22 -11.35
N ASP A 682 15.59 -16.22 -10.69
CA ASP A 682 14.31 -15.89 -11.34
C ASP A 682 14.34 -14.49 -11.96
N LYS A 683 14.90 -13.48 -11.26
CA LYS A 683 15.03 -12.12 -11.82
C LYS A 683 15.96 -12.08 -13.04
N ALA A 684 17.07 -12.81 -13.03
CA ALA A 684 17.99 -12.87 -14.16
C ALA A 684 17.33 -13.54 -15.38
N ARG A 685 16.57 -14.63 -15.15
CA ARG A 685 15.78 -15.33 -16.17
C ARG A 685 14.70 -14.45 -16.77
N LEU A 686 13.86 -13.82 -15.95
CA LEU A 686 12.81 -12.89 -16.42
C LEU A 686 13.41 -11.74 -17.26
N GLN A 687 14.57 -11.21 -16.86
CA GLN A 687 15.27 -10.17 -17.64
C GLN A 687 15.96 -10.68 -18.91
N ARG A 688 16.17 -11.99 -19.07
CA ARG A 688 16.55 -12.62 -20.35
C ARG A 688 15.32 -12.79 -21.23
N GLU A 689 14.23 -13.34 -20.68
CA GLU A 689 12.96 -13.56 -21.39
C GLU A 689 12.38 -12.23 -21.92
N GLU A 690 12.41 -11.17 -21.11
CA GLU A 690 12.05 -9.80 -21.53
C GLU A 690 12.92 -9.32 -22.71
N ALA A 691 14.24 -9.50 -22.64
CA ALA A 691 15.15 -9.11 -23.72
C ALA A 691 14.98 -9.96 -24.99
N LEU A 692 14.49 -11.20 -24.87
CA LEU A 692 14.18 -12.09 -25.99
C LEU A 692 12.93 -11.59 -26.71
N ASN A 693 11.85 -11.37 -25.94
CA ASN A 693 10.58 -10.85 -26.44
C ASN A 693 10.75 -9.45 -27.05
N GLN A 694 11.61 -8.59 -26.48
CA GLN A 694 11.95 -7.29 -27.06
C GLN A 694 12.72 -7.39 -28.39
N LEU A 695 13.50 -8.44 -28.60
CA LEU A 695 14.21 -8.68 -29.86
C LEU A 695 13.27 -9.23 -30.94
N GLU A 696 12.47 -10.23 -30.58
CA GLU A 696 11.46 -10.85 -31.44
C GLU A 696 10.36 -9.87 -31.87
N ALA A 697 9.83 -9.07 -30.95
CA ALA A 697 8.89 -8.00 -31.29
C ALA A 697 9.52 -6.93 -32.22
N PHE A 698 10.84 -6.74 -32.17
CA PHE A 698 11.52 -5.77 -33.03
C PHE A 698 11.81 -6.33 -34.43
N THR A 699 12.08 -7.62 -34.61
CA THR A 699 12.17 -8.23 -35.95
C THR A 699 10.82 -8.19 -36.68
N TYR A 700 9.71 -8.44 -35.96
CA TYR A 700 8.36 -8.23 -36.51
C TYR A 700 8.12 -6.75 -36.88
N LYS A 701 8.39 -5.80 -35.96
CA LYS A 701 8.27 -4.36 -36.25
C LYS A 701 9.09 -3.93 -37.48
N ILE A 702 10.25 -4.53 -37.72
CA ILE A 702 11.08 -4.21 -38.90
C ILE A 702 10.38 -4.61 -40.20
N ARG A 703 9.68 -5.75 -40.26
CA ARG A 703 8.89 -6.11 -41.45
C ARG A 703 7.82 -5.05 -41.72
N ASP A 704 7.06 -4.70 -40.68
CA ASP A 704 5.97 -3.74 -40.79
C ASP A 704 6.48 -2.33 -41.18
N LEU A 705 7.71 -1.95 -40.75
CA LEU A 705 8.39 -0.74 -41.22
C LEU A 705 8.87 -0.83 -42.67
N LEU A 706 9.39 -1.97 -43.11
CA LEU A 706 9.87 -2.17 -44.49
C LEU A 706 8.73 -2.15 -45.54
N GLU A 707 7.49 -2.40 -45.10
CA GLU A 707 6.27 -2.32 -45.91
C GLU A 707 5.58 -0.94 -45.85
N GLY A 708 5.99 -0.04 -44.95
CA GLY A 708 5.33 1.26 -44.73
C GLY A 708 5.84 2.40 -45.62
N ASP A 709 4.95 3.03 -46.40
CA ASP A 709 5.26 4.07 -47.41
C ASP A 709 6.25 5.15 -46.91
N ALA A 710 5.95 5.80 -45.78
CA ALA A 710 6.81 6.87 -45.25
C ALA A 710 8.25 6.40 -44.92
N PHE A 711 8.40 5.15 -44.46
CA PHE A 711 9.71 4.54 -44.20
C PHE A 711 10.42 4.13 -45.50
N ILE A 712 9.67 3.73 -46.53
CA ILE A 712 10.17 3.48 -47.89
C ILE A 712 10.69 4.78 -48.55
N GLU A 713 9.96 5.89 -48.41
CA GLU A 713 10.39 7.21 -48.90
C GLU A 713 11.62 7.73 -48.13
N ALA A 714 11.63 7.57 -46.81
CA ALA A 714 12.72 8.01 -45.94
C ALA A 714 13.99 7.13 -46.01
N SER A 715 14.03 6.09 -46.85
CA SER A 715 15.18 5.17 -46.95
C SER A 715 15.65 4.92 -48.39
N SER A 716 16.90 4.52 -48.52
CA SER A 716 17.44 3.93 -49.74
C SER A 716 17.16 2.42 -49.81
N GLU A 717 17.05 1.89 -51.02
CA GLU A 717 16.90 0.45 -51.27
C GLU A 717 18.02 -0.37 -50.60
N LYS A 718 19.25 0.16 -50.57
CA LYS A 718 20.41 -0.46 -49.92
C LYS A 718 20.29 -0.52 -48.38
N GLU A 719 19.70 0.51 -47.76
CA GLU A 719 19.40 0.48 -46.32
C GLU A 719 18.30 -0.55 -46.02
N ARG A 720 17.22 -0.55 -46.81
CA ARG A 720 16.11 -1.52 -46.68
C ARG A 720 16.59 -2.96 -46.86
N ALA A 721 17.35 -3.26 -47.90
CA ALA A 721 17.90 -4.60 -48.15
C ALA A 721 18.83 -5.06 -47.02
N LYS A 722 19.70 -4.17 -46.50
CA LYS A 722 20.57 -4.49 -45.35
C LYS A 722 19.74 -4.79 -44.09
N LEU A 723 18.71 -3.98 -43.82
CA LEU A 723 17.83 -4.13 -42.67
C LEU A 723 16.98 -5.41 -42.76
N ALA A 724 16.42 -5.70 -43.94
CA ALA A 724 15.66 -6.91 -44.22
C ALA A 724 16.48 -8.18 -43.99
N ASN A 725 17.68 -8.25 -44.60
CA ASN A 725 18.59 -9.39 -44.45
C ASN A 725 18.96 -9.60 -42.97
N LEU A 726 19.39 -8.55 -42.26
CA LEU A 726 19.80 -8.68 -40.86
C LEU A 726 18.63 -9.00 -39.92
N SER A 727 17.40 -8.56 -40.25
CA SER A 727 16.19 -8.96 -39.51
C SER A 727 15.87 -10.44 -39.72
N SER A 728 15.97 -10.95 -40.96
CA SER A 728 15.83 -12.39 -41.24
C SER A 728 16.89 -13.20 -40.52
N GLU A 729 18.18 -12.88 -40.69
CA GLU A 729 19.31 -13.53 -39.99
C GLU A 729 19.14 -13.52 -38.46
N THR A 730 18.50 -12.49 -37.92
CA THR A 730 18.22 -12.41 -36.48
C THR A 730 17.00 -13.24 -36.08
N SER A 731 15.96 -13.28 -36.90
CA SER A 731 14.78 -14.14 -36.71
C SER A 731 15.14 -15.63 -36.81
N ASP A 732 15.92 -16.02 -37.81
CA ASP A 732 16.39 -17.40 -37.99
C ASP A 732 17.30 -17.82 -36.82
N TRP A 733 18.17 -16.91 -36.38
CA TRP A 733 19.03 -17.12 -35.21
C TRP A 733 18.23 -17.23 -33.89
N LEU A 734 17.14 -16.48 -33.70
CA LEU A 734 16.31 -16.54 -32.49
C LEU A 734 15.78 -17.95 -32.21
N TYR A 735 15.32 -18.65 -33.26
CA TYR A 735 14.77 -20.01 -33.16
C TYR A 735 15.85 -21.11 -33.23
N ALA A 736 17.10 -20.75 -33.51
CA ALA A 736 18.27 -21.61 -33.43
C ALA A 736 19.10 -21.27 -32.17
N ASP A 737 20.34 -20.79 -32.32
CA ASP A 737 21.28 -20.56 -31.21
C ASP A 737 20.82 -19.49 -30.19
N GLY A 738 19.88 -18.61 -30.57
CA GLY A 738 19.30 -17.58 -29.70
C GLY A 738 18.51 -18.13 -28.51
N ALA A 739 18.03 -19.38 -28.61
CA ALA A 739 17.24 -20.06 -27.59
C ALA A 739 17.95 -20.23 -26.24
N GLU A 740 19.30 -20.29 -26.22
CA GLU A 740 20.12 -20.40 -25.00
C GLU A 740 21.14 -19.24 -24.83
N ALA A 741 21.03 -18.16 -25.62
CA ALA A 741 21.92 -17.00 -25.55
C ALA A 741 21.90 -16.26 -24.18
N THR A 742 22.84 -15.33 -23.93
CA THR A 742 22.73 -14.45 -22.74
C THR A 742 21.83 -13.24 -23.01
N LYS A 743 21.37 -12.58 -21.95
CA LYS A 743 20.61 -11.32 -22.00
C LYS A 743 21.39 -10.21 -22.74
N GLU A 744 22.71 -10.20 -22.60
CA GLU A 744 23.63 -9.23 -23.19
C GLU A 744 23.77 -9.46 -24.71
N VAL A 745 23.77 -10.72 -25.15
CA VAL A 745 23.75 -11.09 -26.57
C VAL A 745 22.43 -10.70 -27.24
N LEU A 746 21.30 -10.88 -26.54
CA LEU A 746 20.00 -10.40 -27.03
C LEU A 746 19.94 -8.88 -27.13
N LYS A 747 20.40 -8.17 -26.08
CA LYS A 747 20.45 -6.69 -26.10
C LYS A 747 21.42 -6.14 -27.15
N SER A 748 22.53 -6.83 -27.46
CA SER A 748 23.45 -6.38 -28.52
C SER A 748 22.86 -6.61 -29.91
N LYS A 749 22.26 -7.77 -30.21
CA LYS A 749 21.47 -8.02 -31.43
C LYS A 749 20.37 -6.95 -31.62
N LEU A 750 19.58 -6.67 -30.58
CA LEU A 750 18.56 -5.63 -30.59
C LEU A 750 19.13 -4.24 -30.86
N LYS A 751 20.29 -3.91 -30.27
CA LYS A 751 20.95 -2.63 -30.52
C LYS A 751 21.36 -2.47 -31.99
N VAL A 752 21.98 -3.48 -32.60
CA VAL A 752 22.41 -3.38 -34.02
C VAL A 752 21.20 -3.17 -34.95
N LEU A 753 20.08 -3.83 -34.69
CA LEU A 753 18.84 -3.58 -35.43
C LEU A 753 18.30 -2.15 -35.21
N LYS A 754 18.24 -1.68 -33.95
CA LYS A 754 17.82 -0.31 -33.62
C LYS A 754 18.72 0.76 -34.23
N ASP A 755 20.04 0.54 -34.26
CA ASP A 755 21.03 1.45 -34.84
C ASP A 755 20.83 1.65 -36.37
N LEU A 756 20.25 0.67 -37.08
CA LEU A 756 19.88 0.81 -38.49
C LEU A 756 18.51 1.49 -38.69
N VAL A 757 17.54 1.23 -37.81
CA VAL A 757 16.18 1.81 -37.90
C VAL A 757 16.15 3.28 -37.50
N ALA A 758 16.89 3.66 -36.45
CA ALA A 758 16.86 5.00 -35.87
C ALA A 758 17.10 6.17 -36.87
N PRO A 759 18.11 6.15 -37.76
CA PRO A 759 18.31 7.25 -38.72
C PRO A 759 17.16 7.39 -39.73
N ILE A 760 16.59 6.26 -40.19
CA ILE A 760 15.44 6.28 -41.12
C ILE A 760 14.19 6.79 -40.39
N GLN A 761 13.91 6.30 -39.18
CA GLN A 761 12.77 6.74 -38.38
C GLN A 761 12.88 8.24 -38.03
N LYS A 762 14.09 8.75 -37.80
CA LYS A 762 14.34 10.19 -37.65
C LYS A 762 14.02 10.95 -38.94
N ARG A 763 14.43 10.46 -40.13
CA ARG A 763 14.06 11.07 -41.42
C ARG A 763 12.55 11.10 -41.64
N VAL A 764 11.81 10.05 -41.22
CA VAL A 764 10.33 10.04 -41.23
C VAL A 764 9.77 11.17 -40.36
N GLU A 765 10.12 11.23 -39.07
CA GLU A 765 9.63 12.25 -38.14
C GLU A 765 9.98 13.68 -38.58
N GLU A 766 11.21 13.86 -39.08
CA GLU A 766 11.70 15.10 -39.67
C GLU A 766 10.96 15.48 -40.97
N SER A 767 10.44 14.51 -41.73
CA SER A 767 9.63 14.78 -42.93
C SER A 767 8.20 15.16 -42.57
N GLU A 768 7.56 14.41 -41.67
CA GLU A 768 6.18 14.62 -41.22
C GLU A 768 6.00 15.99 -40.55
N LYS A 769 6.90 16.37 -39.62
CA LYS A 769 6.71 17.53 -38.74
C LYS A 769 7.29 18.84 -39.29
N ARG A 770 8.17 18.79 -40.31
CA ARG A 770 8.82 19.99 -40.86
C ARG A 770 7.85 20.97 -41.54
N PRO A 771 6.88 20.55 -42.38
CA PRO A 771 6.01 21.49 -43.09
C PRO A 771 5.25 22.42 -42.13
N GLU A 772 4.63 21.86 -41.09
CA GLU A 772 3.91 22.64 -40.07
C GLU A 772 4.84 23.60 -39.32
N LEU A 773 6.06 23.16 -38.98
CA LEU A 773 7.04 23.99 -38.28
C LEU A 773 7.65 25.09 -39.15
N ILE A 774 7.77 24.90 -40.47
CA ILE A 774 8.13 25.97 -41.41
C ILE A 774 7.00 27.00 -41.49
N THR A 775 5.75 26.55 -41.64
CA THR A 775 4.58 27.45 -41.68
C THR A 775 4.45 28.25 -40.39
N SER A 776 4.48 27.60 -39.22
CA SER A 776 4.44 28.25 -37.91
C SER A 776 5.60 29.24 -37.70
N LEU A 777 6.81 28.94 -38.22
CA LEU A 777 7.92 29.89 -38.16
C LEU A 777 7.71 31.09 -39.10
N LYS A 778 7.12 30.90 -40.29
CA LYS A 778 6.78 31.99 -41.22
C LYS A 778 5.69 32.89 -40.65
N GLU A 779 4.63 32.33 -40.08
CA GLU A 779 3.58 33.08 -39.37
C GLU A 779 4.12 33.87 -38.17
N SER A 780 5.10 33.32 -37.44
CA SER A 780 5.80 34.07 -36.38
C SER A 780 6.75 35.13 -36.93
N LEU A 781 7.41 34.92 -38.07
CA LEU A 781 8.24 35.95 -38.74
C LEU A 781 7.38 37.11 -39.27
N GLU A 782 6.26 36.81 -39.93
CA GLU A 782 5.32 37.79 -40.51
C GLU A 782 4.71 38.70 -39.44
N ARG A 783 4.15 38.10 -38.36
CA ARG A 783 3.64 38.84 -37.20
C ARG A 783 4.71 39.75 -36.55
N VAL A 784 5.97 39.32 -36.57
CA VAL A 784 7.08 40.12 -36.04
C VAL A 784 7.50 41.24 -36.99
N SER A 785 7.47 41.04 -38.31
CA SER A 785 7.69 42.15 -39.27
C SER A 785 6.58 43.19 -39.10
N GLU A 786 5.30 42.80 -39.17
CA GLU A 786 4.19 43.72 -38.97
C GLU A 786 4.31 44.56 -37.69
N PHE A 787 4.59 43.90 -36.56
CA PHE A 787 4.75 44.57 -35.28
C PHE A 787 5.92 45.56 -35.29
N LEU A 788 7.08 45.16 -35.82
CA LEU A 788 8.25 46.03 -35.90
C LEU A 788 8.03 47.19 -36.89
N ASP A 789 7.37 46.95 -38.01
CA ASP A 789 7.20 47.93 -39.08
C ASP A 789 6.13 48.97 -38.71
N LYS A 790 5.01 48.57 -38.09
CA LYS A 790 4.02 49.48 -37.49
C LYS A 790 4.63 50.42 -36.44
N ILE A 791 5.61 49.94 -35.65
CA ILE A 791 6.30 50.78 -34.66
C ILE A 791 7.33 51.71 -35.35
N LYS A 792 8.08 51.23 -36.35
CA LYS A 792 9.01 52.08 -37.13
C LYS A 792 8.27 53.21 -37.85
N GLU A 793 7.09 52.93 -38.39
CA GLU A 793 6.21 53.91 -39.01
C GLU A 793 5.80 55.00 -38.01
N GLN A 794 5.29 54.63 -36.83
CA GLN A 794 4.98 55.58 -35.75
C GLN A 794 6.19 56.42 -35.30
N ILE A 795 7.40 55.84 -35.29
CA ILE A 795 8.63 56.60 -35.01
C ILE A 795 8.91 57.60 -36.14
N ALA A 796 8.84 57.17 -37.40
CA ALA A 796 9.13 57.99 -38.56
C ALA A 796 8.10 59.13 -38.80
N GLU A 797 6.81 58.87 -38.58
CA GLU A 797 5.75 59.89 -38.59
C GLU A 797 6.03 60.97 -37.52
N HIS A 798 6.40 60.56 -36.31
CA HIS A 798 6.70 61.47 -35.23
C HIS A 798 8.00 62.26 -35.46
N GLU A 799 9.07 61.62 -35.94
CA GLU A 799 10.34 62.29 -36.27
C GLU A 799 10.18 63.27 -37.45
N SER A 800 9.45 62.89 -38.50
CA SER A 800 9.18 63.78 -39.64
C SER A 800 8.29 64.95 -39.25
N TRP A 801 7.23 64.74 -38.47
CA TRP A 801 6.41 65.84 -37.92
C TRP A 801 7.24 66.77 -37.02
N HIS A 802 8.05 66.23 -36.11
CA HIS A 802 8.94 67.05 -35.27
C HIS A 802 9.94 67.86 -36.09
N LYS A 803 10.47 67.29 -37.18
CA LYS A 803 11.37 67.98 -38.09
C LYS A 803 10.66 69.13 -38.82
N SER A 804 9.50 68.89 -39.42
CA SER A 804 8.71 69.93 -40.09
C SER A 804 8.21 71.01 -39.12
N ALA A 805 7.88 70.65 -37.87
CA ALA A 805 7.54 71.62 -36.82
C ALA A 805 8.76 72.48 -36.41
N SER A 806 9.94 71.88 -36.30
CA SER A 806 11.20 72.57 -36.01
C SER A 806 11.62 73.52 -37.15
N GLU A 807 11.48 73.08 -38.40
CA GLU A 807 11.72 73.90 -39.58
C GLU A 807 10.71 75.06 -39.69
N SER A 808 9.43 74.81 -39.39
CA SER A 808 8.40 75.85 -39.34
C SER A 808 8.65 76.89 -38.25
N ALA A 809 9.06 76.47 -37.05
CA ALA A 809 9.45 77.35 -35.96
C ALA A 809 10.72 78.17 -36.25
N SER A 810 11.53 77.73 -37.21
CA SER A 810 12.74 78.45 -37.66
C SER A 810 12.46 79.50 -38.75
N ALA A 811 11.28 79.45 -39.39
CA ALA A 811 10.96 80.28 -40.56
C ALA A 811 10.06 81.50 -40.27
N SER A 812 9.44 81.59 -39.08
CA SER A 812 8.41 82.60 -38.78
C SER A 812 8.95 83.96 -38.30
N SER A 813 10.10 84.43 -38.81
CA SER A 813 10.79 85.64 -38.28
C SER A 813 11.34 86.61 -39.34
N SER A 814 10.69 86.75 -40.50
CA SER A 814 11.05 87.81 -41.47
C SER A 814 9.90 88.37 -42.33
N THR A 815 9.22 89.40 -41.79
CA THR A 815 8.85 90.68 -42.46
C THR A 815 7.77 90.73 -43.55
N GLU A 816 7.00 91.83 -43.57
CA GLU A 816 5.82 92.08 -44.42
C GLU A 816 6.05 93.12 -45.56
N SER A 817 5.30 92.95 -46.65
CA SER A 817 4.63 94.00 -47.47
C SER A 817 5.40 95.04 -48.32
N SER A 818 4.90 95.26 -49.55
CA SER A 818 4.58 96.60 -50.10
C SER A 818 3.67 96.61 -51.36
N SER A 819 2.79 97.62 -51.43
CA SER A 819 2.22 98.32 -52.62
C SER A 819 1.37 97.63 -53.75
N THR A 820 0.05 97.89 -53.69
CA THR A 820 -0.86 98.52 -54.72
C THR A 820 -1.22 97.91 -56.11
N ASP A 821 -2.52 97.65 -56.29
CA ASP A 821 -3.47 98.13 -57.33
C ASP A 821 -3.51 97.68 -58.83
N ALA A 822 -4.61 96.97 -59.15
CA ALA A 822 -5.68 97.30 -60.13
C ALA A 822 -5.66 96.97 -61.66
N ALA A 823 -6.53 96.00 -62.02
CA ALA A 823 -7.60 96.04 -63.05
C ALA A 823 -7.38 95.77 -64.57
N GLY A 824 -8.40 95.12 -65.20
CA GLY A 824 -8.59 94.86 -66.65
C GLY A 824 -8.56 93.37 -67.04
N GLU A 825 -9.67 92.65 -67.25
CA GLU A 825 -10.52 92.53 -68.48
C GLU A 825 -9.83 91.89 -69.71
N LYS A 826 -10.43 90.99 -70.53
CA LYS A 826 -11.81 90.47 -70.63
C LYS A 826 -11.89 89.16 -71.48
N ALA A 827 -12.82 88.25 -71.14
CA ALA A 827 -13.61 87.32 -72.01
C ALA A 827 -12.87 86.31 -72.96
N THR A 828 -13.49 85.24 -73.52
CA THR A 828 -14.91 84.85 -73.71
C THR A 828 -15.22 83.35 -73.53
N GLY A 829 -16.41 83.05 -72.96
CA GLY A 829 -17.18 81.80 -73.09
C GLY A 829 -16.77 80.63 -72.18
N ASP A 830 -17.47 79.48 -72.16
CA ASP A 830 -18.81 79.08 -72.68
C ASP A 830 -19.13 77.65 -72.12
N PHE A 831 -20.35 77.11 -72.00
CA PHE A 831 -21.72 77.57 -72.30
C PHE A 831 -22.75 76.82 -71.39
N ASP A 832 -23.64 77.59 -70.74
CA ASP A 832 -25.08 77.41 -70.38
C ASP A 832 -25.80 76.04 -70.46
N GLY A 833 -26.73 75.64 -69.57
CA GLY A 833 -27.25 76.21 -68.30
C GLY A 833 -27.51 75.04 -67.32
N LEU A 834 -28.53 74.87 -66.46
CA LEU A 834 -29.72 75.56 -65.85
C LEU A 834 -30.05 74.66 -64.60
N GLU A 835 -30.82 74.92 -63.53
CA GLU A 835 -31.68 75.93 -62.85
C GLU A 835 -31.78 75.39 -61.38
N ASP A 836 -32.12 76.06 -60.25
CA ASP A 836 -32.65 77.38 -59.84
C ASP A 836 -32.15 77.67 -58.38
N GLU A 837 -32.54 78.78 -57.72
CA GLU A 837 -32.13 79.20 -56.35
C GLU A 837 -33.12 78.68 -55.24
N ASP A 838 -33.05 78.95 -53.91
CA ASP A 838 -32.43 80.02 -53.10
C ASP A 838 -32.32 79.65 -51.58
N SER A 839 -31.64 80.50 -50.80
CA SER A 839 -31.63 80.71 -49.33
C SER A 839 -30.67 79.88 -48.45
N ALA A 840 -30.25 80.45 -47.31
CA ALA A 840 -29.07 80.00 -46.54
C ALA A 840 -29.14 80.27 -45.02
N ALA A 841 -28.42 79.48 -44.21
CA ALA A 841 -27.77 79.91 -42.95
C ALA A 841 -26.81 78.86 -42.31
N ALA A 842 -25.60 79.30 -41.96
CA ALA A 842 -24.66 78.85 -40.92
C ALA A 842 -24.62 77.38 -40.40
N THR A 843 -23.42 76.77 -40.45
CA THR A 843 -23.10 75.47 -39.80
C THR A 843 -21.81 75.57 -38.97
N ALA A 844 -21.70 74.79 -37.89
CA ALA A 844 -20.55 74.79 -36.97
C ALA A 844 -19.31 74.04 -37.51
N ARG A 845 -18.12 74.35 -36.97
CA ARG A 845 -16.85 73.65 -37.27
C ARG A 845 -16.88 72.20 -36.79
N LYS A 846 -16.18 71.31 -37.52
CA LYS A 846 -16.13 69.87 -37.22
C LYS A 846 -14.88 69.50 -36.42
N MET A 847 -14.83 68.26 -35.93
CA MET A 847 -13.81 67.78 -35.00
C MET A 847 -12.45 67.49 -35.67
N GLU A 848 -12.42 67.31 -36.99
CA GLU A 848 -11.21 67.10 -37.78
C GLU A 848 -10.24 68.31 -37.72
N ASP A 849 -10.76 69.52 -37.53
CA ASP A 849 -9.94 70.74 -37.43
C ASP A 849 -9.11 70.79 -36.13
N VAL A 850 -9.54 70.09 -35.06
CA VAL A 850 -8.86 70.07 -33.76
C VAL A 850 -7.69 69.08 -33.72
N ILE A 851 -7.70 68.07 -34.60
CA ILE A 851 -6.65 67.04 -34.66
C ILE A 851 -5.35 67.59 -35.26
N LYS A 852 -5.44 68.54 -36.21
CA LYS A 852 -4.29 69.12 -36.93
C LYS A 852 -3.33 69.92 -36.05
N GLU A 853 -3.73 70.35 -34.86
CA GLU A 853 -2.95 71.27 -34.02
C GLU A 853 -2.11 70.56 -32.93
N LYS A 854 -2.15 69.21 -32.83
CA LYS A 854 -1.47 68.45 -31.76
C LYS A 854 -0.36 67.50 -32.17
N GLY A 855 -0.25 67.16 -33.46
CA GLY A 855 0.76 66.21 -33.96
C GLY A 855 0.51 64.74 -33.60
N PRO A 856 1.33 63.81 -34.14
CA PRO A 856 1.27 62.39 -33.82
C PRO A 856 1.71 62.12 -32.37
N ILE A 857 1.22 61.02 -31.79
CA ILE A 857 1.50 60.66 -30.40
C ILE A 857 3.00 60.28 -30.24
N PRO A 858 3.73 60.83 -29.26
CA PRO A 858 5.15 60.49 -29.07
C PRO A 858 5.37 58.99 -28.87
N PRO A 859 6.21 58.36 -29.73
CA PRO A 859 6.29 56.92 -29.90
C PRO A 859 6.69 56.23 -28.61
N LEU A 860 6.13 55.05 -28.40
CA LEU A 860 6.35 54.27 -27.18
C LEU A 860 7.75 53.63 -27.13
N TYR A 861 8.38 53.50 -28.29
CA TYR A 861 9.65 52.82 -28.51
C TYR A 861 10.64 53.73 -29.23
N THR A 862 11.92 53.46 -29.04
CA THR A 862 13.01 53.99 -29.88
C THR A 862 13.52 52.88 -30.80
N LEU A 863 14.25 53.22 -31.86
CA LEU A 863 14.83 52.22 -32.77
C LEU A 863 15.79 51.25 -32.04
N GLU A 864 16.46 51.69 -30.97
CA GLU A 864 17.36 50.85 -30.17
C GLU A 864 16.57 49.85 -29.29
N ASP A 865 15.32 50.14 -28.89
CA ASP A 865 14.45 49.16 -28.20
C ASP A 865 14.05 47.98 -29.12
N LEU A 866 13.98 48.23 -30.43
CA LEU A 866 13.53 47.28 -31.46
C LEU A 866 14.69 46.49 -32.10
N LYS A 867 15.93 46.85 -31.80
CA LYS A 867 17.14 46.38 -32.48
C LYS A 867 17.34 44.88 -32.34
N GLU A 868 17.32 44.37 -31.12
CA GLU A 868 17.43 42.95 -30.79
C GLU A 868 16.36 42.09 -31.51
N ALA A 869 15.13 42.60 -31.58
CA ALA A 869 14.04 41.95 -32.31
C ALA A 869 14.24 42.00 -33.84
N SER A 870 14.71 43.13 -34.37
CA SER A 870 14.98 43.33 -35.80
C SER A 870 16.16 42.46 -36.29
N ASP A 871 17.22 42.37 -35.49
CA ASP A 871 18.39 41.54 -35.76
C ASP A 871 18.05 40.04 -35.65
N LEU A 872 17.23 39.63 -34.68
CA LEU A 872 16.76 38.24 -34.56
C LEU A 872 15.77 37.86 -35.67
N TYR A 873 14.84 38.76 -36.03
CA TYR A 873 13.96 38.60 -37.19
C TYR A 873 14.79 38.38 -38.46
N LYS A 874 15.67 39.33 -38.79
CA LYS A 874 16.49 39.27 -40.00
C LYS A 874 17.39 38.03 -40.04
N SER A 875 18.14 37.75 -38.97
CA SER A 875 19.01 36.56 -38.90
C SER A 875 18.26 35.22 -38.81
N THR A 876 16.92 35.24 -38.71
CA THR A 876 16.07 34.04 -38.78
C THR A 876 15.38 33.93 -40.13
N GLN A 877 14.96 35.04 -40.72
CA GLN A 877 14.48 35.12 -42.10
C GLN A 877 15.58 34.75 -43.09
N ASP A 878 16.78 35.33 -42.97
CA ASP A 878 17.94 35.03 -43.83
C ASP A 878 18.34 33.54 -43.71
N TRP A 879 18.33 32.99 -42.48
CA TRP A 879 18.62 31.58 -42.21
C TRP A 879 17.57 30.63 -42.84
N LEU A 880 16.28 30.95 -42.73
CA LEU A 880 15.21 30.15 -43.32
C LEU A 880 15.26 30.23 -44.85
N ASN A 881 15.45 31.43 -45.40
CA ASN A 881 15.62 31.68 -46.84
C ASN A 881 16.86 30.94 -47.40
N GLU A 882 17.91 30.73 -46.61
CA GLU A 882 19.08 29.97 -47.02
C GLU A 882 18.85 28.45 -46.95
N LEU A 883 18.20 27.93 -45.90
CA LEU A 883 18.08 26.49 -45.65
C LEU A 883 16.86 25.84 -46.30
N GLU A 884 15.72 26.52 -46.42
CA GLU A 884 14.51 25.94 -47.04
C GLU A 884 14.75 25.54 -48.52
N PRO A 885 15.37 26.37 -49.38
CA PRO A 885 15.69 25.99 -50.76
C PRO A 885 16.84 24.97 -50.90
N LYS A 886 17.61 24.72 -49.82
CA LYS A 886 18.56 23.61 -49.75
C LYS A 886 17.86 22.31 -49.36
N GLN A 887 16.99 22.36 -48.36
CA GLN A 887 16.19 21.22 -47.89
C GLN A 887 15.26 20.70 -49.00
N ALA A 888 14.62 21.59 -49.77
CA ALA A 888 13.76 21.23 -50.90
C ALA A 888 14.49 20.57 -52.09
N LYS A 889 15.84 20.52 -52.07
CA LYS A 889 16.67 19.85 -53.09
C LYS A 889 17.23 18.50 -52.61
N LEU A 890 16.98 18.11 -51.36
CA LEU A 890 17.36 16.81 -50.83
C LEU A 890 16.24 15.80 -51.09
N ALA A 891 16.59 14.57 -51.44
CA ALA A 891 15.64 13.46 -51.44
C ALA A 891 15.26 13.09 -50.00
N ALA A 892 14.05 12.56 -49.80
CA ALA A 892 13.53 12.21 -48.47
C ALA A 892 14.39 11.20 -47.68
N ASN A 893 15.22 10.42 -48.38
CA ASN A 893 16.16 9.47 -47.79
C ASN A 893 17.57 10.02 -47.51
N VAL A 894 17.79 11.32 -47.68
CA VAL A 894 19.03 12.02 -47.27
C VAL A 894 18.79 12.74 -45.95
N ASP A 895 19.77 12.71 -45.04
CA ASP A 895 19.65 13.38 -43.74
C ASP A 895 19.40 14.90 -43.92
N PRO A 896 18.40 15.48 -43.24
CA PRO A 896 17.97 16.85 -43.48
C PRO A 896 18.96 17.92 -42.98
N VAL A 897 18.98 19.04 -43.68
CA VAL A 897 19.74 20.26 -43.32
C VAL A 897 18.91 21.29 -42.55
N LEU A 898 17.57 21.18 -42.60
CA LEU A 898 16.64 22.05 -41.88
C LEU A 898 15.88 21.22 -40.83
N LEU A 899 16.46 21.12 -39.63
CA LEU A 899 15.97 20.23 -38.57
C LEU A 899 14.74 20.81 -37.86
N ILE A 900 13.78 19.95 -37.51
CA ILE A 900 12.59 20.34 -36.72
C ILE A 900 12.96 20.96 -35.36
N LYS A 901 14.07 20.53 -34.77
CA LYS A 901 14.63 21.10 -33.53
C LYS A 901 15.03 22.57 -33.70
N ASP A 902 15.67 22.89 -34.82
CA ASP A 902 16.21 24.23 -35.06
C ASP A 902 15.10 25.20 -35.48
N LEU A 903 14.13 24.75 -36.27
CA LEU A 903 12.90 25.50 -36.57
C LEU A 903 12.17 25.91 -35.28
N LYS A 904 11.92 24.95 -34.39
CA LYS A 904 11.30 25.21 -33.08
C LYS A 904 12.15 26.17 -32.23
N ALA A 905 13.45 25.91 -32.09
CA ALA A 905 14.35 26.76 -31.32
C ALA A 905 14.55 28.18 -31.88
N LYS A 906 14.27 28.40 -33.18
CA LYS A 906 14.21 29.72 -33.82
C LYS A 906 12.89 30.42 -33.54
N ARG A 907 11.76 29.73 -33.71
CA ARG A 907 10.41 30.25 -33.44
C ARG A 907 10.25 30.68 -31.97
N ASP A 908 10.59 29.79 -31.04
CA ASP A 908 10.44 30.01 -29.60
C ASP A 908 11.32 31.20 -29.11
N LYS A 909 12.41 31.53 -29.84
CA LYS A 909 13.22 32.73 -29.59
C LYS A 909 12.57 34.02 -30.12
N LEU A 910 11.99 33.99 -31.32
CA LEU A 910 11.27 35.14 -31.89
C LEU A 910 10.10 35.54 -30.98
N GLU A 911 9.27 34.58 -30.60
CA GLU A 911 8.11 34.78 -29.73
C GLU A 911 8.53 35.37 -28.37
N LYS A 912 9.61 34.87 -27.78
CA LYS A 912 10.19 35.42 -26.55
C LYS A 912 10.63 36.88 -26.72
N VAL A 913 11.44 37.20 -27.74
CA VAL A 913 11.98 38.56 -27.91
C VAL A 913 10.88 39.57 -28.24
N SER A 914 9.87 39.18 -29.01
CA SER A 914 8.72 40.05 -29.29
C SER A 914 7.85 40.29 -28.07
N MET A 915 7.63 39.28 -27.23
CA MET A 915 7.01 39.47 -25.90
C MET A 915 7.85 40.41 -25.02
N GLU A 916 9.19 40.30 -25.04
CA GLU A 916 10.05 41.23 -24.28
C GLU A 916 9.96 42.68 -24.80
N VAL A 917 9.80 42.91 -26.11
CA VAL A 917 9.50 44.25 -26.64
C VAL A 917 8.12 44.73 -26.19
N ALA A 918 7.06 43.92 -26.33
CA ALA A 918 5.72 44.29 -25.86
C ALA A 918 5.70 44.65 -24.35
N LEU A 919 6.42 43.89 -23.52
CA LEU A 919 6.59 44.17 -22.09
C LEU A 919 7.41 45.45 -21.80
N LYS A 920 8.44 45.77 -22.62
CA LYS A 920 9.13 47.08 -22.56
C LYS A 920 8.14 48.22 -22.84
N GLY A 921 7.26 48.06 -23.83
CA GLY A 921 6.20 49.02 -24.16
C GLY A 921 5.20 49.23 -23.03
N ALA A 922 4.61 48.15 -22.51
CA ALA A 922 3.64 48.20 -21.41
C ALA A 922 4.18 48.93 -20.16
N ARG A 923 5.46 48.69 -19.82
CA ARG A 923 6.14 49.42 -18.73
C ARG A 923 6.25 50.91 -19.02
N LYS A 924 6.61 51.31 -20.25
CA LYS A 924 6.68 52.73 -20.64
C LYS A 924 5.29 53.40 -20.62
N VAL A 925 4.21 52.70 -20.99
CA VAL A 925 2.83 53.20 -20.81
C VAL A 925 2.54 53.45 -19.33
N GLU A 926 2.88 52.48 -18.47
CA GLU A 926 2.64 52.59 -17.02
C GLU A 926 3.46 53.73 -16.38
N GLU A 927 4.72 53.92 -16.77
CA GLU A 927 5.54 55.06 -16.34
C GLU A 927 4.98 56.40 -16.83
N LYS A 928 4.58 56.52 -18.10
CA LYS A 928 3.97 57.73 -18.69
C LYS A 928 2.66 58.08 -17.95
N ASN A 929 1.84 57.08 -17.64
CA ASN A 929 0.63 57.23 -16.81
C ASN A 929 0.93 57.60 -15.34
N ARG A 930 2.00 57.05 -14.76
CA ARG A 930 2.44 57.35 -13.39
C ARG A 930 3.02 58.76 -13.27
N GLN A 931 3.70 59.25 -14.31
CA GLN A 931 4.16 60.63 -14.42
C GLN A 931 2.98 61.61 -14.62
N ALA A 932 2.02 61.29 -15.50
CA ALA A 932 0.80 62.09 -15.68
C ALA A 932 0.00 62.23 -14.37
N LYS A 933 -0.19 61.13 -13.62
CA LYS A 933 -0.80 61.14 -12.27
C LYS A 933 0.02 61.93 -11.24
N LYS A 934 1.32 62.14 -11.45
CA LYS A 934 2.17 62.98 -10.59
C LYS A 934 2.00 64.48 -10.93
N ALA A 935 2.08 64.85 -12.21
CA ALA A 935 1.87 66.21 -12.69
C ALA A 935 0.47 66.75 -12.34
N ALA A 936 -0.58 65.95 -12.52
CA ALA A 936 -1.95 66.29 -12.13
C ALA A 936 -2.12 66.53 -10.60
N LYS A 937 -1.21 65.98 -9.77
CA LYS A 937 -1.20 66.15 -8.31
C LYS A 937 -0.45 67.43 -7.87
N GLU A 938 0.48 67.90 -8.69
CA GLU A 938 1.19 69.18 -8.48
C GLU A 938 0.33 70.36 -8.97
N ALA A 939 -0.33 70.23 -10.14
CA ALA A 939 -1.25 71.24 -10.68
C ALA A 939 -2.43 71.58 -9.74
N LYS A 940 -2.88 70.64 -8.90
CA LYS A 940 -3.96 70.87 -7.91
C LYS A 940 -3.56 71.68 -6.68
N LYS A 941 -2.32 72.18 -6.56
CA LYS A 941 -1.88 73.03 -5.43
C LYS A 941 -2.01 74.55 -5.63
N SER A 942 -2.42 75.03 -6.81
CA SER A 942 -2.22 76.45 -7.19
C SER A 942 -3.46 77.21 -7.71
N LYS A 943 -4.61 77.16 -7.01
CA LYS A 943 -5.64 78.24 -6.98
C LYS A 943 -6.73 78.00 -5.91
N GLY A 944 -7.36 79.08 -5.41
CA GLY A 944 -8.46 79.01 -4.44
C GLY A 944 -9.12 80.38 -4.13
N LYS A 945 -10.36 80.34 -3.62
CA LYS A 945 -11.39 81.43 -3.60
C LYS A 945 -11.92 81.78 -5.01
N LYS A 946 -13.22 82.11 -5.20
CA LYS A 946 -14.35 82.35 -4.27
C LYS A 946 -15.67 81.78 -4.86
N SER A 947 -16.79 81.84 -4.11
CA SER A 947 -18.12 81.27 -4.46
C SER A 947 -19.25 82.06 -3.76
N LYS A 948 -20.57 81.79 -3.86
CA LYS A 948 -21.37 80.61 -4.31
C LYS A 948 -22.81 81.05 -4.69
N THR A 949 -23.40 80.49 -5.77
CA THR A 949 -24.88 80.44 -5.94
C THR A 949 -25.33 79.23 -6.77
N THR A 950 -26.58 78.80 -6.57
CA THR A 950 -27.35 77.83 -7.38
C THR A 950 -28.05 78.54 -8.57
N SER A 951 -28.49 77.89 -9.65
CA SER A 951 -28.66 76.45 -9.95
C SER A 951 -28.48 76.15 -11.44
N GLY A 952 -27.93 74.98 -11.77
CA GLY A 952 -28.07 74.35 -13.10
C GLY A 952 -27.31 75.01 -14.24
N ASP A 953 -26.06 74.60 -14.47
CA ASP A 953 -25.34 74.79 -15.73
C ASP A 953 -24.31 73.67 -15.94
N ALA A 954 -23.89 73.45 -17.19
CA ALA A 954 -23.03 72.34 -17.61
C ALA A 954 -21.54 72.65 -17.40
N SER A 955 -20.97 72.17 -16.29
CA SER A 955 -19.51 72.08 -16.17
C SER A 955 -18.97 70.97 -17.06
N GLN A 956 -18.31 71.33 -18.16
CA GLN A 956 -17.55 70.38 -18.99
C GLN A 956 -16.49 69.67 -18.13
N GLU A 957 -16.61 68.35 -17.96
CA GLU A 957 -15.53 67.54 -17.43
C GLU A 957 -14.36 67.50 -18.44
N PRO A 958 -13.10 67.36 -17.97
CA PRO A 958 -11.96 67.23 -18.88
C PRO A 958 -12.14 65.99 -19.74
N ILE A 959 -12.14 66.19 -21.07
CA ILE A 959 -12.40 65.13 -22.07
C ILE A 959 -11.54 63.91 -21.77
N GLN A 960 -12.21 62.81 -21.42
CA GLN A 960 -11.59 61.51 -21.33
C GLN A 960 -11.23 61.08 -22.76
N LEU A 961 -9.94 60.92 -23.04
CA LEU A 961 -9.51 60.16 -24.21
C LEU A 961 -9.77 58.69 -23.86
N ASN A 962 -10.91 58.17 -24.31
CA ASN A 962 -11.29 56.78 -24.06
C ASN A 962 -10.23 55.84 -24.62
N ALA A 963 -9.78 54.89 -23.81
CA ALA A 963 -8.86 53.83 -24.23
C ALA A 963 -9.57 52.70 -25.01
N GLU A 964 -10.77 52.96 -25.54
CA GLU A 964 -11.67 51.96 -26.12
C GLU A 964 -11.53 51.85 -27.65
N ASP A 965 -11.14 52.93 -28.34
CA ASP A 965 -10.95 52.94 -29.80
C ASP A 965 -9.64 52.25 -30.26
N PHE A 966 -8.78 51.83 -29.32
CA PHE A 966 -7.58 51.02 -29.57
C PHE A 966 -7.72 49.55 -29.13
N MET A 967 -8.90 49.13 -28.65
CA MET A 967 -9.12 47.82 -28.01
C MET A 967 -10.15 46.95 -28.76
N LYS A 968 -10.08 46.97 -30.09
CA LYS A 968 -10.60 45.91 -30.98
C LYS A 968 -9.56 45.63 -32.06
N ASP A 969 -9.07 44.41 -32.27
CA ASP A 969 -9.57 43.12 -31.78
C ASP A 969 -8.58 42.37 -30.88
N GLY A 970 -9.10 41.79 -29.77
CA GLY A 970 -8.71 40.42 -29.41
C GLY A 970 -7.48 40.15 -28.54
N GLU A 971 -7.07 40.99 -27.58
CA GLU A 971 -6.07 40.54 -26.58
C GLU A 971 -6.28 41.03 -25.11
N ILE A 972 -6.43 40.04 -24.23
CA ILE A 972 -6.00 39.93 -22.81
C ILE A 972 -5.99 41.23 -21.94
N ASP A 973 -6.91 41.28 -20.96
CA ASP A 973 -6.94 42.30 -19.89
C ASP A 973 -5.66 42.31 -19.01
N LYS A 974 -5.36 43.42 -18.32
CA LYS A 974 -4.17 43.54 -17.46
C LYS A 974 -4.12 42.50 -16.32
N GLU A 975 -5.24 42.17 -15.68
CA GLU A 975 -5.26 41.12 -14.65
C GLU A 975 -5.09 39.72 -15.28
N GLN A 976 -5.62 39.53 -16.50
CA GLN A 976 -5.35 38.32 -17.30
C GLN A 976 -3.88 38.24 -17.74
N LEU A 977 -3.22 39.35 -18.08
CA LEU A 977 -1.82 39.43 -18.49
C LEU A 977 -0.88 39.16 -17.30
N GLU A 978 -1.17 39.72 -16.13
CA GLU A 978 -0.42 39.40 -14.89
C GLU A 978 -0.64 37.94 -14.48
N LYS A 979 -1.82 37.35 -14.72
CA LYS A 979 -2.05 35.90 -14.59
C LYS A 979 -1.28 35.09 -15.63
N LEU A 980 -1.20 35.53 -16.89
CA LEU A 980 -0.42 34.87 -17.94
C LEU A 980 1.07 34.86 -17.59
N ILE A 981 1.63 35.99 -17.16
CA ILE A 981 3.03 36.12 -16.75
C ILE A 981 3.35 35.24 -15.53
N ASN A 982 2.44 35.15 -14.56
CA ASN A 982 2.63 34.28 -13.40
C ASN A 982 2.41 32.79 -13.73
N ASN A 983 1.52 32.46 -14.66
CA ASN A 983 1.35 31.10 -15.17
C ASN A 983 2.56 30.65 -15.99
N MET A 984 3.09 31.48 -16.89
CA MET A 984 4.31 31.18 -17.67
C MET A 984 5.55 31.04 -16.78
N LYS A 985 5.65 31.77 -15.67
CA LYS A 985 6.69 31.51 -14.65
C LYS A 985 6.55 30.10 -14.07
N LYS A 986 5.34 29.74 -13.61
CA LYS A 986 5.05 28.39 -13.09
C LYS A 986 5.23 27.30 -14.14
N GLU A 987 4.93 27.56 -15.41
CA GLU A 987 5.14 26.60 -16.51
C GLU A 987 6.61 26.40 -16.84
N ASN A 988 7.45 27.44 -16.73
CA ASN A 988 8.90 27.27 -16.88
C ASN A 988 9.52 26.59 -15.65
N GLU A 989 9.06 26.90 -14.42
CA GLU A 989 9.42 26.16 -13.21
C GLU A 989 9.00 24.68 -13.31
N ASN A 990 7.78 24.40 -13.81
CA ASN A 990 7.27 23.04 -14.06
C ASN A 990 7.98 22.34 -15.24
N LYS A 991 8.54 23.07 -16.21
CA LYS A 991 9.39 22.49 -17.28
C LYS A 991 10.77 22.12 -16.76
N ASP A 992 11.36 22.95 -15.90
CA ASP A 992 12.60 22.62 -15.19
C ASP A 992 12.43 21.43 -14.22
N GLU A 993 11.22 21.14 -13.73
CA GLU A 993 10.90 19.87 -13.05
C GLU A 993 10.52 18.74 -14.02
N GLY A 994 9.90 19.07 -15.16
CA GLY A 994 9.46 18.11 -16.18
C GLY A 994 10.61 17.45 -16.94
N GLU A 995 11.59 18.23 -17.40
CA GLU A 995 12.80 17.69 -18.04
C GLU A 995 13.65 16.88 -17.05
N LYS A 996 13.63 17.22 -15.75
CA LYS A 996 14.24 16.42 -14.67
C LYS A 996 13.48 15.13 -14.34
N LYS A 997 12.22 14.98 -14.78
CA LYS A 997 11.47 13.71 -14.71
C LYS A 997 11.66 12.87 -15.97
N GLN A 998 11.56 13.46 -17.16
CA GLN A 998 11.79 12.71 -18.41
C GLN A 998 13.22 12.15 -18.51
N THR A 999 14.24 12.89 -18.05
CA THR A 999 15.62 12.36 -17.95
C THR A 999 15.82 11.29 -16.88
N HIS A 1000 14.77 10.94 -16.12
CA HIS A 1000 14.75 9.88 -15.12
C HIS A 1000 13.88 8.68 -15.51
N ASP A 1001 13.02 8.82 -16.53
CA ASP A 1001 12.15 7.77 -17.08
C ASP A 1001 12.73 7.09 -18.35
N GLU A 1002 13.80 7.65 -18.95
CA GLU A 1002 14.50 7.08 -20.14
C GLU A 1002 15.88 6.42 -19.82
N LEU A 1003 16.04 5.79 -18.64
CA LEU A 1003 17.28 5.10 -18.20
C LEU A 1003 17.08 3.65 -17.71
#